data_AF-A0AAE1XUZ2-F1
#
_entry.id   AF-A0AAE1XUZ2-F1
#
_cell.length_a   1.000
_cell.length_b   1.000
_cell.length_c   1.000
_cell.angle_alpha   90.00
_cell.angle_beta   90.00
_cell.angle_gamma   90.00
#
_symmetry.space_group_name_H-M   'P 1'
#
loop_
_entity.id
_entity.type
_entity.pdbx_description
1 polymer ?
#
loop_
_entity_poly.entity_id
_entity_poly.type
_entity_poly.pdbx_seq_one_letter_code
_entity_poly.pdbx_strand_id
1 'polypeptide(L)'
;MATPFSSTSTPIILLLLLPLFFFCFLPTSFSQPPNTNNPSPCNGVLITYSYLTGNEIPPILLPADPLNQPYRFESTLTVRNNGRDELKNWRVFVGFKHGELLVSAKNAVIANGTSLPANVSGGAVLAGSPVTDLKTAIETAGDINQMQAVVELVGTQFGVRGPNVPLPDTLVLANDGFLCPNPTTQGNDTTVCCNPDPIARTNITAVGDFSPLQTGDVTIMYDVVMTYESNYWAQVTISNHNPFGRLENWNLSWDWMGGEFINSMRGAYPKVVDTGDCIFGSQGQFYKDEFDFSKALSCERRPTIIDLPLSKTNDTNLGMVPFCCRNGIILPPAMDSTKSKSSFQMQVYKMPPNLNKTELAPPQNWKINSTIGPDYQCEQPIRVIPTLFPDPSGLPSHTAAIASWQVVCNITKNETKKPTCCVSFSSFFNDSVVPCNTCACGCDSNPRNTNNVCSATEPALLLPAEALLVPFENRTRLAKTFADLKRREIPNPLPCGDNCGVSINWHLLSDFKDGWSARITLFNWGDTDIVDWFASVELDRVIPGFEKAYSMDGKVLPDSNNNTLFLHGLPGLNYLIAERNGSNPRKDPRVPGTQQSVISFTKKKIPARIEVARRDGFPTKVYFNGEECSLPTMLPSNARRKAAASAVFSTILSLLLLILILMQQ
;
A
#
# COMPACT_ATOMS: atom_id res chain seq x y z
N MET A 1 16.27 -33.49 69.99
CA MET A 1 17.64 -33.04 69.63
C MET A 1 17.54 -31.59 69.16
N ALA A 2 17.38 -30.54 69.95
CA ALA A 2 17.70 -30.15 71.32
C ALA A 2 19.10 -29.50 71.52
N THR A 3 19.07 -28.16 71.66
CA THR A 3 19.95 -27.28 72.49
C THR A 3 21.43 -27.15 72.12
N PRO A 4 22.25 -26.23 72.73
CA PRO A 4 21.99 -25.15 73.72
C PRO A 4 22.62 -23.74 73.38
N PHE A 5 22.23 -22.60 74.00
CA PHE A 5 22.74 -21.89 75.24
C PHE A 5 24.30 -21.70 75.30
N SER A 6 24.96 -20.64 75.81
CA SER A 6 24.66 -19.34 76.46
C SER A 6 25.96 -18.61 76.91
N SER A 7 25.94 -17.26 77.07
CA SER A 7 26.71 -16.31 77.96
C SER A 7 28.26 -16.33 78.01
N THR A 8 29.00 -15.20 78.06
CA THR A 8 29.40 -14.39 79.25
C THR A 8 30.15 -13.09 78.79
N SER A 9 29.79 -11.85 79.21
CA SER A 9 30.30 -10.97 80.31
C SER A 9 31.74 -10.36 80.25
N THR A 10 31.85 -9.05 79.87
CA THR A 10 32.56 -7.87 80.49
C THR A 10 34.05 -7.91 80.99
N PRO A 11 34.78 -6.80 81.36
CA PRO A 11 34.69 -5.32 81.09
C PRO A 11 36.08 -4.55 80.94
N ILE A 12 36.04 -3.19 80.99
CA ILE A 12 37.00 -2.17 81.55
C ILE A 12 37.99 -1.39 80.64
N ILE A 13 38.08 -0.06 80.93
CA ILE A 13 39.15 0.98 80.73
C ILE A 13 38.84 1.96 79.56
N LEU A 14 38.26 3.16 79.75
CA LEU A 14 38.64 4.39 80.49
C LEU A 14 39.80 5.20 79.84
N LEU A 15 39.49 6.29 79.13
CA LEU A 15 40.08 7.61 79.40
C LEU A 15 39.24 8.75 78.77
N LEU A 16 38.80 9.67 79.63
CA LEU A 16 38.17 10.96 79.31
C LEU A 16 39.23 12.00 78.91
N LEU A 17 38.87 12.97 78.08
CA LEU A 17 39.36 14.37 78.18
C LEU A 17 38.36 15.38 77.58
N LEU A 18 37.58 15.93 78.51
CA LEU A 18 36.97 17.26 78.65
C LEU A 18 35.92 17.85 77.68
N PRO A 19 34.89 18.56 78.24
CA PRO A 19 33.76 19.14 77.52
C PRO A 19 33.86 20.67 77.37
N LEU A 20 33.13 21.23 76.39
CA LEU A 20 32.64 22.60 76.44
C LEU A 20 31.23 22.67 75.84
N PHE A 21 30.25 22.81 76.73
CA PHE A 21 28.89 23.22 76.43
C PHE A 21 28.88 24.73 76.11
N PHE A 22 28.32 25.15 74.98
CA PHE A 22 27.23 26.13 74.96
C PHE A 22 26.67 26.45 73.56
N PHE A 23 25.33 26.55 73.54
CA PHE A 23 24.44 27.28 72.62
C PHE A 23 24.29 26.82 71.16
N CYS A 24 23.18 26.11 70.94
CA CYS A 24 22.45 26.10 69.67
C CYS A 24 22.06 27.54 69.25
N PHE A 25 22.53 27.95 68.08
CA PHE A 25 21.83 28.90 67.21
C PHE A 25 21.79 28.31 65.80
N LEU A 26 20.58 27.98 65.34
CA LEU A 26 20.28 27.65 63.95
C LEU A 26 20.44 28.92 63.09
N PRO A 27 21.28 28.92 62.04
CA PRO A 27 21.15 29.90 60.98
C PRO A 27 20.10 29.41 59.97
N THR A 28 18.95 30.08 59.97
CA THR A 28 17.99 30.04 58.86
C THR A 28 18.61 30.75 57.66
N SER A 29 19.15 29.99 56.70
CA SER A 29 19.45 30.50 55.37
C SER A 29 18.16 30.52 54.54
N PHE A 30 17.70 31.72 54.19
CA PHE A 30 16.66 31.92 53.19
C PHE A 30 17.15 31.40 51.83
N SER A 31 16.69 30.20 51.46
CA SER A 31 16.68 29.74 50.08
C SER A 31 15.66 30.61 49.32
N GLN A 32 16.13 31.39 48.35
CA GLN A 32 15.23 32.01 47.37
C GLN A 32 14.55 30.88 46.58
N PRO A 33 13.22 30.87 46.45
CA PRO A 33 12.55 29.87 45.63
C PRO A 33 13.06 30.00 44.19
N PRO A 34 13.31 28.88 43.49
CA PRO A 34 13.63 28.93 42.07
C PRO A 34 12.46 29.59 41.34
N ASN A 35 12.74 30.71 40.66
CA ASN A 35 11.88 31.25 39.62
C ASN A 35 11.70 30.18 38.54
N THR A 36 10.66 29.38 38.69
CA THR A 36 10.23 28.33 37.77
C THR A 36 9.39 28.98 36.67
N ASN A 37 10.04 29.79 35.82
CA ASN A 37 9.43 30.36 34.61
C ASN A 37 10.45 30.48 33.46
N ASN A 38 11.45 29.59 33.41
CA ASN A 38 12.24 29.39 32.20
C ASN A 38 11.97 27.98 31.67
N PRO A 39 11.36 27.82 30.48
CA PRO A 39 11.30 26.52 29.84
C PRO A 39 12.75 26.03 29.65
N SER A 40 13.02 24.80 30.09
CA SER A 40 14.32 24.16 29.92
C SER A 40 14.79 24.29 28.47
N PRO A 41 16.05 24.63 28.20
CA PRO A 41 16.56 24.74 26.84
C PRO A 41 16.41 23.39 26.11
N CYS A 42 15.72 23.39 24.98
CA CYS A 42 15.55 22.20 24.16
C CYS A 42 16.86 21.88 23.42
N ASN A 43 17.52 20.79 23.81
CA ASN A 43 18.77 20.30 23.22
C ASN A 43 18.54 19.27 22.08
N GLY A 44 17.31 19.13 21.61
CA GLY A 44 16.91 18.24 20.53
C GLY A 44 16.23 19.00 19.38
N VAL A 45 15.23 18.39 18.76
CA VAL A 45 14.41 19.04 17.74
C VAL A 45 13.25 19.76 18.42
N LEU A 46 13.22 21.09 18.31
CA LEU A 46 12.12 21.92 18.81
C LEU A 46 11.11 22.13 17.69
N ILE A 47 9.86 21.76 17.95
CA ILE A 47 8.73 22.00 17.06
C ILE A 47 7.76 22.96 17.73
N THR A 48 7.39 24.02 17.02
CA THR A 48 6.44 25.03 17.48
C THR A 48 5.37 25.25 16.44
N TYR A 49 4.11 25.16 16.82
CA TYR A 49 2.96 25.57 16.02
C TYR A 49 2.35 26.83 16.64
N SER A 50 2.26 27.90 15.86
CA SER A 50 1.74 29.20 16.30
C SER A 50 0.53 29.59 15.47
N TYR A 51 -0.61 29.81 16.11
CA TYR A 51 -1.78 30.36 15.44
C TYR A 51 -1.68 31.89 15.33
N LEU A 52 -1.81 32.41 14.12
CA LEU A 52 -1.67 33.84 13.84
C LEU A 52 -3.02 34.54 13.86
N THR A 53 -3.93 34.12 12.97
CA THR A 53 -5.22 34.78 12.79
C THR A 53 -6.24 33.85 12.15
N GLY A 54 -7.51 34.22 12.27
CA GLY A 54 -8.58 33.57 11.55
C GLY A 54 -9.81 34.44 11.49
N ASN A 55 -10.52 34.32 10.37
CA ASN A 55 -11.66 35.16 10.05
C ASN A 55 -12.75 34.35 9.36
N GLU A 56 -14.00 34.76 9.58
CA GLU A 56 -15.15 34.15 8.94
C GLU A 56 -15.05 34.33 7.41
N ILE A 57 -15.40 33.27 6.67
CA ILE A 57 -15.46 33.30 5.21
C ILE A 57 -16.82 32.77 4.70
N PRO A 58 -17.27 33.15 3.50
CA PRO A 58 -18.50 32.63 2.91
C PRO A 58 -18.42 31.11 2.63
N PRO A 59 -19.56 30.40 2.62
CA PRO A 59 -20.92 30.89 2.94
C PRO A 59 -21.10 31.18 4.44
N ILE A 60 -21.96 32.16 4.74
CA ILE A 60 -22.33 32.50 6.12
C ILE A 60 -23.52 31.61 6.51
N LEU A 61 -23.26 30.65 7.38
CA LEU A 61 -24.22 29.66 7.88
C LEU A 61 -24.78 30.02 9.24
N LEU A 62 -24.23 31.02 9.92
CA LEU A 62 -24.74 31.48 11.20
C LEU A 62 -26.07 32.24 11.07
N PRO A 63 -27.03 32.03 12.00
CA PRO A 63 -26.98 31.12 13.15
C PRO A 63 -27.50 29.70 12.83
N ALA A 64 -27.87 29.40 11.59
CA ALA A 64 -28.54 28.16 11.19
C ALA A 64 -27.67 26.90 11.37
N ASP A 65 -26.37 26.97 11.07
CA ASP A 65 -25.42 25.87 11.23
C ASP A 65 -24.03 26.37 11.69
N PRO A 66 -23.85 26.56 13.01
CA PRO A 66 -22.59 27.06 13.55
C PRO A 66 -21.42 26.09 13.46
N LEU A 67 -21.66 24.78 13.46
CA LEU A 67 -20.60 23.77 13.47
C LEU A 67 -19.91 23.67 12.10
N ASN A 68 -20.65 23.89 11.03
CA ASN A 68 -20.13 23.87 9.66
C ASN A 68 -19.77 25.26 9.14
N GLN A 69 -19.83 26.31 9.96
CA GLN A 69 -19.39 27.66 9.53
C GLN A 69 -17.88 27.63 9.21
N PRO A 70 -17.46 27.94 7.97
CA PRO A 70 -16.06 28.00 7.61
C PRO A 70 -15.39 29.28 8.12
N TYR A 71 -14.16 29.12 8.62
CA TYR A 71 -13.25 30.18 9.00
C TYR A 71 -11.91 29.93 8.31
N ARG A 72 -11.32 30.96 7.74
CA ARG A 72 -9.93 30.91 7.29
C ARG A 72 -9.01 30.91 8.51
N PHE A 73 -7.93 30.14 8.48
CA PHE A 73 -6.85 30.22 9.46
C PHE A 73 -5.50 30.49 8.80
N GLU A 74 -4.64 31.19 9.52
CA GLU A 74 -3.22 31.30 9.26
C GLU A 74 -2.44 30.82 10.48
N SER A 75 -1.46 29.96 10.25
CA SER A 75 -0.56 29.47 11.29
C SER A 75 0.85 29.28 10.76
N THR A 76 1.80 29.24 11.69
CA THR A 76 3.21 28.99 11.39
C THR A 76 3.65 27.74 12.11
N LEU A 77 4.18 26.77 11.37
CA LEU A 77 4.89 25.62 11.91
C LEU A 77 6.39 25.86 11.79
N THR A 78 7.10 25.78 12.90
CA THR A 78 8.54 25.92 12.98
C THR A 78 9.17 24.61 13.44
N VAL A 79 10.16 24.14 12.70
CA VAL A 79 10.99 22.97 13.07
C VAL A 79 12.42 23.43 13.19
N ARG A 80 13.02 23.30 14.37
CA ARG A 80 14.37 23.78 14.65
C ARG A 80 15.23 22.66 15.20
N ASN A 81 16.37 22.40 14.57
CA ASN A 81 17.35 21.43 15.06
C ASN A 81 18.34 22.08 16.03
N ASN A 82 18.16 21.86 17.33
CA ASN A 82 19.16 22.20 18.35
C ASN A 82 20.00 20.98 18.78
N GLY A 83 19.83 19.84 18.09
CA GLY A 83 20.53 18.60 18.35
C GLY A 83 21.99 18.61 17.89
N ARG A 84 22.68 17.51 18.20
CA ARG A 84 24.09 17.30 17.81
C ARG A 84 24.24 16.79 16.38
N ASP A 85 23.23 16.11 15.86
CA ASP A 85 23.24 15.46 14.55
C ASP A 85 22.24 16.15 13.61
N GLU A 86 22.52 16.13 12.32
CA GLU A 86 21.62 16.73 11.32
C GLU A 86 20.26 16.02 11.30
N LEU A 87 19.18 16.78 11.21
CA LEU A 87 17.84 16.24 11.04
C LEU A 87 17.57 16.11 9.53
N LYS A 88 17.79 14.91 9.00
CA LYS A 88 17.56 14.57 7.60
C LYS A 88 16.07 14.31 7.33
N ASN A 89 15.57 14.79 6.18
CA ASN A 89 14.18 14.64 5.74
C ASN A 89 13.16 14.86 6.87
N TRP A 90 13.15 16.05 7.48
CA TRP A 90 12.27 16.34 8.61
C TRP A 90 10.79 16.14 8.23
N ARG A 91 10.04 15.50 9.13
CA ARG A 91 8.61 15.19 8.99
C ARG A 91 7.90 15.50 10.30
N VAL A 92 6.82 16.26 10.25
CA VAL A 92 6.04 16.61 11.45
C VAL A 92 4.58 16.29 11.24
N PHE A 93 3.99 15.54 12.16
CA PHE A 93 2.56 15.33 12.23
C PHE A 93 1.89 16.46 12.99
N VAL A 94 0.89 17.07 12.35
CA VAL A 94 0.02 18.09 12.94
C VAL A 94 -1.39 17.51 13.03
N GLY A 95 -1.90 17.33 14.25
CA GLY A 95 -3.22 16.76 14.55
C GLY A 95 -4.35 17.79 14.47
N PHE A 96 -4.80 18.08 13.25
CA PHE A 96 -5.96 18.95 12.95
C PHE A 96 -7.29 18.34 13.47
N LYS A 97 -8.18 19.16 14.02
CA LYS A 97 -9.34 18.73 14.85
C LYS A 97 -10.70 19.25 14.36
N HIS A 98 -10.71 20.36 13.65
CA HIS A 98 -11.88 21.13 13.29
C HIS A 98 -12.25 20.99 11.80
N GLY A 99 -12.08 19.79 11.24
CA GLY A 99 -12.45 19.49 9.86
C GLY A 99 -11.57 20.18 8.81
N GLU A 100 -10.31 20.45 9.13
CA GLU A 100 -9.49 21.41 8.42
C GLU A 100 -9.20 20.98 6.97
N LEU A 101 -9.29 21.97 6.08
CA LEU A 101 -8.86 21.90 4.69
C LEU A 101 -7.60 22.75 4.56
N LEU A 102 -6.46 22.12 4.33
CA LEU A 102 -5.20 22.81 4.12
C LEU A 102 -5.13 23.27 2.67
N VAL A 103 -4.99 24.57 2.43
CA VAL A 103 -4.97 25.17 1.09
C VAL A 103 -3.55 25.44 0.63
N SER A 104 -2.68 25.87 1.54
CA SER A 104 -1.28 26.16 1.25
C SER A 104 -0.41 25.80 2.45
N ALA A 105 0.79 25.27 2.15
CA ALA A 105 1.87 25.05 3.10
C ALA A 105 3.16 25.50 2.44
N LYS A 106 3.58 26.74 2.67
CA LYS A 106 4.81 27.26 2.06
C LYS A 106 6.02 26.59 2.72
N ASN A 107 7.01 26.20 1.94
CA ASN A 107 8.20 25.43 2.37
C ASN A 107 7.92 23.99 2.86
N ALA A 108 6.72 23.45 2.61
CA ALA A 108 6.39 22.08 2.96
C ALA A 108 5.40 21.45 1.98
N VAL A 109 5.32 20.12 2.01
CA VAL A 109 4.35 19.32 1.26
C VAL A 109 3.73 18.28 2.19
N ILE A 110 2.59 17.69 1.83
CA ILE A 110 2.03 16.56 2.58
C ILE A 110 2.87 15.32 2.27
N ALA A 111 3.42 14.68 3.29
CA ALA A 111 4.42 13.61 3.15
C ALA A 111 3.92 12.38 2.36
N ASN A 112 2.61 12.13 2.40
CA ASN A 112 1.97 11.04 1.67
C ASN A 112 1.74 11.33 0.17
N GLY A 113 2.24 12.44 -0.38
CA GLY A 113 2.06 12.76 -1.80
C GLY A 113 0.72 13.39 -2.18
N THR A 114 -0.14 13.73 -1.20
CA THR A 114 -1.41 14.42 -1.48
C THR A 114 -1.15 15.87 -1.91
N SER A 115 -1.73 16.26 -3.06
CA SER A 115 -1.66 17.63 -3.55
C SER A 115 -2.60 18.56 -2.78
N LEU A 116 -2.14 19.79 -2.51
CA LEU A 116 -2.95 20.85 -1.93
C LEU A 116 -3.83 21.52 -3.01
N PRO A 117 -5.05 21.98 -2.69
CA PRO A 117 -5.71 21.92 -1.38
C PRO A 117 -6.16 20.50 -1.02
N ALA A 118 -6.08 20.14 0.27
CA ALA A 118 -6.38 18.80 0.76
C ALA A 118 -7.19 18.82 2.06
N ASN A 119 -8.08 17.84 2.22
CA ASN A 119 -8.71 17.57 3.51
C ASN A 119 -7.68 16.91 4.44
N VAL A 120 -7.39 17.57 5.56
CA VAL A 120 -6.42 17.13 6.57
C VAL A 120 -7.09 16.86 7.92
N SER A 121 -8.41 16.65 7.92
CA SER A 121 -9.18 16.30 9.11
C SER A 121 -8.61 15.05 9.79
N GLY A 122 -8.31 15.13 11.08
CA GLY A 122 -7.64 14.05 11.82
C GLY A 122 -6.11 14.11 11.78
N GLY A 123 -5.56 15.06 11.04
CA GLY A 123 -4.14 15.39 11.01
C GLY A 123 -3.44 15.05 9.70
N ALA A 124 -2.29 15.68 9.49
CA ALA A 124 -1.43 15.44 8.33
C ALA A 124 0.04 15.47 8.73
N VAL A 125 0.84 14.65 8.06
CA VAL A 125 2.31 14.71 8.15
C VAL A 125 2.81 15.67 7.08
N LEU A 126 3.49 16.74 7.52
CA LEU A 126 4.16 17.70 6.66
C LEU A 126 5.64 17.35 6.55
N ALA A 127 6.18 17.42 5.34
CA ALA A 127 7.59 17.21 5.03
C ALA A 127 8.18 18.45 4.36
N GLY A 128 9.46 18.73 4.61
CA GLY A 128 10.13 19.91 4.05
C GLY A 128 10.26 19.88 2.53
N SER A 129 10.06 21.03 1.88
CA SER A 129 10.31 21.21 0.45
C SER A 129 10.49 22.70 0.13
N PRO A 130 11.59 23.16 -0.51
CA PRO A 130 12.69 22.34 -1.04
C PRO A 130 13.73 21.94 0.01
N VAL A 131 13.71 22.56 1.20
CA VAL A 131 14.67 22.27 2.27
C VAL A 131 14.17 21.08 3.10
N THR A 132 14.73 19.91 2.85
CA THR A 132 14.38 18.65 3.52
C THR A 132 15.21 18.39 4.78
N ASP A 133 16.41 18.95 4.85
CA ASP A 133 17.39 18.67 5.90
C ASP A 133 17.68 19.92 6.74
N LEU A 134 17.84 19.76 8.05
CA LEU A 134 18.21 20.84 8.96
C LEU A 134 19.56 20.56 9.61
N LYS A 135 20.51 21.47 9.37
CA LYS A 135 21.86 21.39 9.91
C LYS A 135 21.89 21.64 11.41
N THR A 136 23.02 21.32 12.03
CA THR A 136 23.23 21.53 13.47
C THR A 136 23.75 22.94 13.77
N ALA A 137 23.63 23.37 15.03
CA ALA A 137 24.28 24.60 15.50
C ALA A 137 25.81 24.54 15.38
N ILE A 138 26.37 23.33 15.47
CA ILE A 138 27.81 23.07 15.46
C ILE A 138 28.39 23.34 14.07
N GLU A 139 27.73 22.84 13.02
CA GLU A 139 28.19 23.00 11.62
C GLU A 139 27.98 24.41 11.08
N THR A 140 26.99 25.12 11.62
CA THR A 140 26.53 26.41 11.09
C THR A 140 26.97 27.61 11.92
N ALA A 141 27.70 27.39 13.02
CA ALA A 141 28.01 28.40 14.03
C ALA A 141 26.76 29.14 14.56
N GLY A 142 25.61 28.45 14.60
CA GLY A 142 24.35 28.99 15.11
C GLY A 142 23.51 29.77 14.09
N ASP A 143 23.75 29.64 12.79
CA ASP A 143 22.91 30.25 11.75
C ASP A 143 21.52 29.59 11.71
N ILE A 144 20.53 30.29 12.29
CA ILE A 144 19.15 29.83 12.42
C ILE A 144 18.53 29.48 11.06
N ASN A 145 18.89 30.17 9.97
CA ASN A 145 18.30 29.92 8.65
C ASN A 145 18.67 28.54 8.07
N GLN A 146 19.78 27.95 8.52
CA GLN A 146 20.22 26.62 8.11
C GLN A 146 19.79 25.52 9.10
N MET A 147 19.41 25.90 10.32
CA MET A 147 19.00 25.00 11.39
C MET A 147 17.48 24.88 11.54
N GLN A 148 16.72 25.77 10.89
CA GLN A 148 15.29 25.91 11.08
C GLN A 148 14.53 25.95 9.75
N ALA A 149 13.43 25.21 9.69
CA ALA A 149 12.40 25.36 8.68
C ALA A 149 11.20 26.12 9.26
N VAL A 150 10.67 27.06 8.48
CA VAL A 150 9.43 27.79 8.79
C VAL A 150 8.43 27.53 7.69
N VAL A 151 7.27 27.01 8.09
CA VAL A 151 6.17 26.63 7.20
C VAL A 151 4.98 27.55 7.48
N GLU A 152 4.59 28.32 6.47
CA GLU A 152 3.41 29.17 6.52
C GLU A 152 2.20 28.36 6.05
N LEU A 153 1.24 28.14 6.95
CA LEU A 153 0.04 27.35 6.71
C LEU A 153 -1.16 28.26 6.52
N VAL A 154 -1.91 28.02 5.45
CA VAL A 154 -3.19 28.69 5.19
C VAL A 154 -4.23 27.63 4.89
N GLY A 155 -5.36 27.70 5.56
CA GLY A 155 -6.44 26.74 5.36
C GLY A 155 -7.80 27.24 5.81
N THR A 156 -8.77 26.33 5.77
CA THR A 156 -10.12 26.53 6.29
C THR A 156 -10.36 25.56 7.44
N GLN A 157 -11.03 26.01 8.48
CA GLN A 157 -11.50 25.20 9.60
C GLN A 157 -12.98 25.46 9.84
N PHE A 158 -13.64 24.59 10.59
CA PHE A 158 -15.08 24.65 10.81
C PHE A 158 -15.43 24.81 12.29
N GLY A 159 -16.40 25.68 12.58
CA GLY A 159 -17.03 25.78 13.90
C GLY A 159 -16.20 26.45 15.01
N VAL A 160 -14.98 26.93 14.73
CA VAL A 160 -14.14 27.64 15.69
C VAL A 160 -14.19 29.15 15.44
N ARG A 161 -15.01 29.83 16.25
CA ARG A 161 -15.16 31.29 16.25
C ARG A 161 -14.21 31.94 17.27
N GLY A 162 -13.63 33.08 16.91
CA GLY A 162 -12.87 33.92 17.86
C GLY A 162 -13.71 34.29 19.09
N PRO A 163 -13.15 34.24 20.32
CA PRO A 163 -11.72 34.23 20.67
C PRO A 163 -11.06 32.84 20.77
N ASN A 164 -11.78 31.75 20.47
CA ASN A 164 -11.19 30.41 20.56
C ASN A 164 -10.13 30.20 19.47
N VAL A 165 -9.02 29.56 19.86
CA VAL A 165 -7.87 29.32 18.99
C VAL A 165 -7.82 27.84 18.59
N PRO A 166 -7.83 27.53 17.28
CA PRO A 166 -7.79 26.18 16.72
C PRO A 166 -6.37 25.59 16.78
N LEU A 167 -5.92 25.23 17.98
CA LEU A 167 -4.61 24.59 18.16
C LEU A 167 -4.67 23.09 17.84
N PRO A 168 -3.58 22.51 17.32
CA PRO A 168 -3.54 21.09 17.03
C PRO A 168 -3.62 20.27 18.31
N ASP A 169 -4.34 19.14 18.25
CA ASP A 169 -4.50 18.23 19.39
C ASP A 169 -3.19 17.51 19.72
N THR A 170 -2.43 17.19 18.68
CA THR A 170 -1.13 16.51 18.77
C THR A 170 -0.12 17.15 17.82
N LEU A 171 1.12 17.25 18.29
CA LEU A 171 2.26 17.72 17.50
C LEU A 171 3.41 16.75 17.74
N VAL A 172 3.84 16.04 16.69
CA VAL A 172 4.80 14.92 16.83
C VAL A 172 5.83 14.98 15.70
N LEU A 173 7.11 14.81 16.04
CA LEU A 173 8.15 14.56 15.04
C LEU A 173 7.95 13.13 14.50
N ALA A 174 7.66 13.01 13.22
CA ALA A 174 7.41 11.72 12.56
C ALA A 174 8.69 11.03 12.06
N ASN A 175 9.87 11.58 12.39
CA ASN A 175 11.16 10.93 12.14
C ASN A 175 11.43 9.84 13.17
N ASP A 176 11.94 8.70 12.70
CA ASP A 176 12.35 7.60 13.59
C ASP A 176 13.54 8.00 14.48
N GLY A 177 13.64 7.39 15.66
CA GLY A 177 14.77 7.56 16.57
C GLY A 177 14.68 8.77 17.51
N PHE A 178 13.50 9.39 17.64
CA PHE A 178 13.27 10.49 18.57
C PHE A 178 12.12 10.17 19.54
N LEU A 179 12.27 10.63 20.78
CA LEU A 179 11.21 10.60 21.81
C LEU A 179 10.69 12.01 22.02
N CYS A 180 9.39 12.19 21.74
CA CYS A 180 8.67 13.44 21.95
C CYS A 180 7.70 13.28 23.13
N PRO A 181 7.77 14.16 24.16
CA PRO A 181 6.73 14.22 25.18
C PRO A 181 5.42 14.79 24.60
N ASN A 182 4.35 14.77 25.39
CA ASN A 182 3.11 15.44 25.00
C ASN A 182 3.36 16.95 24.78
N PRO A 183 2.74 17.53 23.75
CA PRO A 183 2.95 18.94 23.43
C PRO A 183 2.41 19.85 24.54
N THR A 184 3.13 20.93 24.82
CA THR A 184 2.74 21.94 25.81
C THR A 184 2.15 23.13 25.09
N THR A 185 0.94 23.53 25.49
CA THR A 185 0.21 24.65 24.87
C THR A 185 0.22 25.86 25.80
N GLN A 186 0.64 27.01 25.27
CA GLN A 186 0.66 28.28 25.99
C GLN A 186 0.15 29.40 25.06
N GLY A 187 -1.01 29.98 25.39
CA GLY A 187 -1.63 31.02 24.56
C GLY A 187 -2.01 30.49 23.18
N ASN A 188 -1.40 31.04 22.13
CA ASN A 188 -1.62 30.65 20.73
C ASN A 188 -0.57 29.66 20.21
N ASP A 189 0.32 29.19 21.08
CA ASP A 189 1.46 28.36 20.70
C ASP A 189 1.35 26.96 21.30
N THR A 190 1.65 25.95 20.48
CA THR A 190 1.81 24.56 20.90
C THR A 190 3.24 24.14 20.59
N THR A 191 3.98 23.69 21.61
CA THR A 191 5.42 23.38 21.51
C THR A 191 5.72 21.97 21.96
N VAL A 192 6.70 21.33 21.32
CA VAL A 192 7.24 20.03 21.74
C VAL A 192 8.74 19.98 21.48
N CYS A 193 9.49 19.43 22.43
CA CYS A 193 10.93 19.20 22.31
C CYS A 193 11.19 17.70 22.21
N CYS A 194 11.67 17.24 21.05
CA CYS A 194 11.95 15.85 20.77
C CYS A 194 13.45 15.57 20.89
N ASN A 195 13.84 14.63 21.76
CA ASN A 195 15.24 14.27 21.96
C ASN A 195 15.56 12.93 21.30
N PRO A 196 16.80 12.69 20.83
CA PRO A 196 17.20 11.39 20.31
C PRO A 196 16.92 10.27 21.33
N ASP A 197 16.35 9.18 20.87
CA ASP A 197 16.08 8.00 21.70
C ASP A 197 17.40 7.26 21.98
N PRO A 198 17.85 7.16 23.24
CA PRO A 198 19.10 6.47 23.58
C PRO A 198 19.06 4.95 23.34
N ILE A 199 17.88 4.36 23.15
CA ILE A 199 17.69 2.92 22.92
C ILE A 199 17.56 2.60 21.43
N ALA A 200 17.12 3.56 20.61
CA ALA A 200 16.97 3.37 19.17
C ALA A 200 18.35 3.23 18.50
N ARG A 201 18.71 1.99 18.13
CA ARG A 201 19.80 1.75 17.19
C ARG A 201 19.29 2.08 15.79
N THR A 202 19.52 3.31 15.34
CA THR A 202 19.37 3.64 13.92
C THR A 202 20.45 2.89 13.15
N ASN A 203 20.11 1.71 12.61
CA ASN A 203 20.98 0.94 11.70
C ASN A 203 21.17 1.65 10.33
N ILE A 204 20.72 2.90 10.21
CA ILE A 204 20.81 3.71 9.00
C ILE A 204 22.07 4.57 9.13
N THR A 205 23.19 4.03 8.67
CA THR A 205 24.37 4.84 8.40
C THR A 205 24.07 5.66 7.16
N ALA A 206 23.57 6.89 7.34
CA ALA A 206 23.54 7.87 6.25
C ALA A 206 24.99 8.05 5.74
N VAL A 207 25.22 7.85 4.45
CA VAL A 207 26.53 8.05 3.85
C VAL A 207 26.58 9.50 3.38
N GLY A 208 27.11 10.38 4.22
CA GLY A 208 27.12 11.82 3.95
C GLY A 208 25.70 12.40 3.87
N ASP A 209 25.42 13.21 2.84
CA ASP A 209 24.14 13.90 2.63
C ASP A 209 23.03 13.04 2.00
N PHE A 210 23.24 11.72 1.87
CA PHE A 210 22.31 10.84 1.16
C PHE A 210 21.55 9.91 2.10
N SER A 211 20.24 9.80 1.88
CA SER A 211 19.40 8.79 2.53
C SER A 211 19.67 7.41 1.94
N PRO A 212 19.54 6.32 2.73
CA PRO A 212 19.61 4.97 2.20
C PRO A 212 18.42 4.71 1.26
N LEU A 213 18.59 3.74 0.35
CA LEU A 213 17.47 3.25 -0.44
C LEU A 213 16.45 2.57 0.48
N GLN A 214 15.20 2.92 0.30
CA GLN A 214 14.06 2.34 1.01
C GLN A 214 13.40 1.24 0.19
N THR A 215 12.74 0.32 0.88
CA THR A 215 11.98 -0.78 0.28
C THR A 215 10.50 -0.43 0.25
N GLY A 216 9.81 -0.72 -0.85
CA GLY A 216 8.36 -0.70 -0.96
C GLY A 216 7.88 -1.56 -2.11
N ASP A 217 6.55 -1.66 -2.28
CA ASP A 217 5.95 -2.52 -3.32
C ASP A 217 6.39 -2.09 -4.73
N VAL A 218 6.41 -0.78 -4.98
CA VAL A 218 6.92 -0.17 -6.21
C VAL A 218 7.85 0.97 -5.82
N THR A 219 9.00 1.06 -6.46
CA THR A 219 9.92 2.20 -6.29
C THR A 219 10.12 2.92 -7.60
N ILE A 220 10.18 4.24 -7.56
CA ILE A 220 10.41 5.08 -8.74
C ILE A 220 11.69 5.88 -8.49
N MET A 221 12.69 5.70 -9.36
CA MET A 221 13.92 6.49 -9.34
C MET A 221 13.77 7.65 -10.31
N TYR A 222 14.17 8.85 -9.88
CA TYR A 222 14.29 10.05 -10.68
C TYR A 222 15.76 10.46 -10.74
N ASP A 223 16.43 10.15 -11.84
CA ASP A 223 17.87 10.34 -12.02
C ASP A 223 18.14 11.44 -13.04
N VAL A 224 18.72 12.56 -12.62
CA VAL A 224 19.20 13.59 -13.56
C VAL A 224 20.52 13.11 -14.15
N VAL A 225 20.50 12.73 -15.44
CA VAL A 225 21.64 12.14 -16.14
C VAL A 225 22.51 13.18 -16.85
N MET A 226 21.91 14.28 -17.30
CA MET A 226 22.62 15.41 -17.91
C MET A 226 21.96 16.72 -17.46
N THR A 227 22.76 17.75 -17.21
CA THR A 227 22.26 19.08 -16.81
C THR A 227 22.91 20.15 -17.67
N TYR A 228 22.10 21.13 -18.07
CA TYR A 228 22.52 22.35 -18.75
C TYR A 228 22.10 23.55 -17.89
N GLU A 229 22.20 24.75 -18.44
CA GLU A 229 21.76 25.96 -17.74
C GLU A 229 20.25 25.88 -17.48
N SER A 230 19.38 26.09 -18.47
CA SER A 230 17.93 26.14 -18.26
C SER A 230 17.18 24.81 -18.36
N ASN A 231 17.84 23.70 -18.69
CA ASN A 231 17.19 22.40 -18.85
C ASN A 231 18.09 21.22 -18.44
N TYR A 232 17.50 20.05 -18.29
CA TYR A 232 18.21 18.82 -17.95
C TYR A 232 17.51 17.60 -18.55
N TRP A 233 18.24 16.48 -18.64
CA TRP A 233 17.66 15.17 -18.93
C TRP A 233 17.53 14.37 -17.65
N ALA A 234 16.34 13.84 -17.42
CA ALA A 234 16.06 12.91 -16.34
C ALA A 234 15.68 11.53 -16.90
N GLN A 235 16.19 10.49 -16.27
CA GLN A 235 15.71 9.12 -16.44
C GLN A 235 14.80 8.77 -15.26
N VAL A 236 13.61 8.28 -15.58
CA VAL A 236 12.66 7.76 -14.61
C VAL A 236 12.64 6.24 -14.72
N THR A 237 12.87 5.54 -13.62
CA THR A 237 12.84 4.07 -13.59
C THR A 237 11.83 3.58 -12.54
N ILE A 238 10.74 2.98 -13.02
CA ILE A 238 9.73 2.30 -12.19
C ILE A 238 10.18 0.86 -11.99
N SER A 239 10.28 0.40 -10.74
CA SER A 239 10.64 -0.97 -10.40
C SER A 239 9.56 -1.59 -9.52
N ASN A 240 9.02 -2.73 -9.96
CA ASN A 240 8.09 -3.54 -9.18
C ASN A 240 8.85 -4.54 -8.33
N HIS A 241 8.64 -4.48 -7.02
CA HIS A 241 9.23 -5.41 -6.04
C HIS A 241 8.17 -6.32 -5.42
N ASN A 242 6.88 -6.10 -5.72
CA ASN A 242 5.82 -6.93 -5.21
C ASN A 242 5.88 -8.33 -5.86
N PRO A 243 5.99 -9.41 -5.07
CA PRO A 243 6.08 -10.78 -5.60
C PRO A 243 4.78 -11.28 -6.26
N PHE A 244 3.64 -10.68 -5.92
CA PHE A 244 2.31 -11.05 -6.39
C PHE A 244 1.68 -10.00 -7.31
N GLY A 245 2.15 -8.75 -7.27
CA GLY A 245 1.56 -7.65 -8.02
C GLY A 245 2.13 -7.52 -9.43
N ARG A 246 1.28 -7.14 -10.40
CA ARG A 246 1.72 -6.57 -11.68
C ARG A 246 1.12 -5.18 -11.83
N LEU A 247 1.76 -4.36 -12.65
CA LEU A 247 1.19 -3.12 -13.15
C LEU A 247 0.83 -3.33 -14.62
N GLU A 248 -0.31 -2.80 -15.02
CA GLU A 248 -0.89 -2.96 -16.34
C GLU A 248 -1.49 -1.65 -16.81
N ASN A 249 -1.09 -1.21 -18.02
CA ASN A 249 -1.38 0.11 -18.55
C ASN A 249 -1.12 1.20 -17.50
N TRP A 250 0.07 1.16 -16.87
CA TRP A 250 0.40 2.09 -15.81
C TRP A 250 0.29 3.54 -16.30
N ASN A 251 -0.26 4.40 -15.44
CA ASN A 251 -0.33 5.85 -15.61
C ASN A 251 0.46 6.49 -14.48
N LEU A 252 1.52 7.21 -14.81
CA LEU A 252 2.37 7.90 -13.85
C LEU A 252 2.12 9.40 -13.91
N SER A 253 1.90 10.04 -12.77
CA SER A 253 1.72 11.50 -12.68
C SER A 253 2.46 12.07 -11.48
N TRP A 254 2.80 13.35 -11.54
CA TRP A 254 3.47 14.10 -10.48
C TRP A 254 3.16 15.59 -10.66
N ASP A 255 3.55 16.42 -9.70
CA ASP A 255 3.38 17.87 -9.75
C ASP A 255 4.72 18.58 -9.98
N TRP A 256 4.74 19.46 -10.98
CA TRP A 256 5.78 20.46 -11.15
C TRP A 256 5.60 21.59 -10.14
N MET A 257 6.63 21.85 -9.36
CA MET A 257 6.58 22.84 -8.28
C MET A 257 7.12 24.20 -8.72
N GLY A 258 8.03 24.22 -9.70
CA GLY A 258 8.63 25.42 -10.27
C GLY A 258 7.99 25.89 -11.58
N GLY A 259 6.97 25.20 -12.09
CA GLY A 259 6.39 25.49 -13.41
C GLY A 259 7.21 24.93 -14.57
N GLU A 260 8.03 23.91 -14.28
CA GLU A 260 8.79 23.16 -15.27
C GLU A 260 7.87 22.52 -16.33
N PHE A 261 8.44 22.18 -17.48
CA PHE A 261 7.70 21.54 -18.55
C PHE A 261 8.54 20.51 -19.29
N ILE A 262 7.85 19.58 -19.96
CA ILE A 262 8.45 18.48 -20.71
C ILE A 262 8.57 18.91 -22.17
N ASN A 263 9.79 18.99 -22.68
CA ASN A 263 10.04 19.29 -24.09
C ASN A 263 10.05 18.04 -24.96
N SER A 264 10.74 16.99 -24.52
CA SER A 264 10.88 15.76 -25.30
C SER A 264 10.99 14.54 -24.39
N MET A 265 10.57 13.37 -24.88
CA MET A 265 10.61 12.11 -24.13
C MET A 265 11.04 10.95 -25.02
N ARG A 266 11.65 9.94 -24.38
CA ARG A 266 11.99 8.65 -24.97
C ARG A 266 11.60 7.55 -24.00
N GLY A 267 10.97 6.50 -24.49
CA GLY A 267 10.54 5.33 -23.76
C GLY A 267 9.15 5.44 -23.09
N ALA A 268 8.64 6.65 -22.94
CA ALA A 268 7.28 6.89 -22.51
C ALA A 268 6.76 8.15 -23.20
N TYR A 269 5.47 8.41 -23.06
CA TYR A 269 4.84 9.56 -23.70
C TYR A 269 3.74 10.14 -22.81
N PRO A 270 3.46 11.46 -22.89
CA PRO A 270 2.26 11.99 -22.26
C PRO A 270 1.01 11.36 -22.87
N LYS A 271 0.03 11.09 -22.01
CA LYS A 271 -1.28 10.56 -22.43
C LYS A 271 -2.03 11.55 -23.32
N VAL A 272 -1.85 12.84 -23.06
CA VAL A 272 -2.36 13.96 -23.84
C VAL A 272 -1.19 14.89 -24.13
N VAL A 273 -1.03 15.30 -25.39
CA VAL A 273 -0.05 16.30 -25.80
C VAL A 273 -0.83 17.55 -26.18
N ASP A 274 -0.79 18.55 -25.29
CA ASP A 274 -1.36 19.87 -25.51
C ASP A 274 -0.29 20.92 -25.23
N THR A 275 -0.02 21.75 -26.24
CA THR A 275 0.97 22.83 -26.18
C THR A 275 0.32 24.20 -25.96
N GLY A 276 -1.01 24.28 -25.89
CA GLY A 276 -1.73 25.54 -25.63
C GLY A 276 -1.28 26.20 -24.34
N ASP A 277 -1.18 25.43 -23.25
CA ASP A 277 -0.69 25.90 -21.96
C ASP A 277 0.76 26.38 -22.01
N CYS A 278 1.58 25.80 -22.89
CA CYS A 278 2.95 26.28 -23.10
C CYS A 278 2.98 27.64 -23.78
N ILE A 279 2.24 27.78 -24.89
CA ILE A 279 2.26 28.95 -25.76
C ILE A 279 1.65 30.16 -25.05
N PHE A 280 0.52 29.97 -24.37
CA PHE A 280 -0.22 31.05 -23.70
C PHE A 280 0.13 31.20 -22.22
N GLY A 281 0.93 30.30 -21.66
CA GLY A 281 1.35 30.30 -20.26
C GLY A 281 2.60 31.13 -19.96
N SER A 282 3.11 30.98 -18.73
CA SER A 282 4.32 31.67 -18.28
C SER A 282 5.59 31.17 -19.00
N GLN A 283 5.58 29.92 -19.46
CA GLN A 283 6.66 29.30 -20.22
C GLN A 283 6.89 30.03 -21.55
N GLY A 284 5.81 30.25 -22.33
CA GLY A 284 5.83 31.02 -23.58
C GLY A 284 6.32 32.45 -23.40
N GLN A 285 5.89 33.10 -22.31
CA GLN A 285 6.33 34.45 -21.98
C GLN A 285 7.83 34.54 -21.63
N PHE A 286 8.37 33.50 -20.99
CA PHE A 286 9.75 33.48 -20.54
C PHE A 286 10.72 33.11 -21.66
N TYR A 287 10.49 32.00 -22.38
CA TYR A 287 11.39 31.52 -23.42
C TYR A 287 11.21 32.21 -24.79
N LYS A 288 10.10 32.94 -25.00
CA LYS A 288 9.83 33.80 -26.17
C LYS A 288 10.20 33.11 -27.50
N ASP A 289 10.85 33.85 -28.41
CA ASP A 289 11.16 33.43 -29.77
C ASP A 289 12.36 32.45 -29.86
N GLU A 290 13.09 32.23 -28.76
CA GLU A 290 14.24 31.32 -28.73
C GLU A 290 13.82 29.85 -28.69
N PHE A 291 12.54 29.58 -28.42
CA PHE A 291 12.03 28.23 -28.21
C PHE A 291 10.77 27.95 -29.02
N ASP A 292 10.81 26.85 -29.78
CA ASP A 292 9.68 26.37 -30.57
C ASP A 292 8.75 25.48 -29.74
N PHE A 293 7.77 26.11 -29.08
CA PHE A 293 6.78 25.42 -28.25
C PHE A 293 5.86 24.46 -29.01
N SER A 294 5.83 24.50 -30.34
CA SER A 294 5.06 23.50 -31.12
C SER A 294 5.63 22.08 -30.99
N LYS A 295 6.88 21.95 -30.54
CA LYS A 295 7.56 20.66 -30.31
C LYS A 295 7.54 20.22 -28.84
N ALA A 296 7.06 21.06 -27.93
CA ALA A 296 6.94 20.69 -26.53
C ALA A 296 5.89 19.58 -26.36
N LEU A 297 6.05 18.78 -25.30
CA LEU A 297 5.17 17.64 -25.04
C LEU A 297 4.11 17.93 -23.99
N SER A 298 4.44 18.69 -22.94
CA SER A 298 3.48 19.05 -21.89
C SER A 298 3.97 20.21 -21.03
N CYS A 299 3.15 21.24 -20.87
CA CYS A 299 3.30 22.28 -19.84
C CYS A 299 2.25 22.19 -18.72
N GLU A 300 1.43 21.12 -18.71
CA GLU A 300 0.53 20.85 -17.61
C GLU A 300 1.32 20.74 -16.30
N ARG A 301 0.81 21.36 -15.23
CA ARG A 301 1.40 21.24 -13.88
C ARG A 301 1.48 19.79 -13.41
N ARG A 302 0.48 18.97 -13.79
CA ARG A 302 0.38 17.54 -13.43
C ARG A 302 0.22 16.67 -14.68
N PRO A 303 1.30 16.40 -15.43
CA PRO A 303 1.22 15.55 -16.61
C PRO A 303 0.89 14.11 -16.24
N THR A 304 0.21 13.39 -17.13
CA THR A 304 0.04 11.94 -17.03
C THR A 304 0.87 11.25 -18.12
N ILE A 305 1.80 10.40 -17.70
CA ILE A 305 2.73 9.66 -18.54
C ILE A 305 2.30 8.20 -18.65
N ILE A 306 2.38 7.66 -19.87
CA ILE A 306 2.09 6.27 -20.20
C ILE A 306 3.28 5.64 -20.94
N ASP A 307 3.39 4.33 -20.83
CA ASP A 307 4.36 3.56 -21.60
C ASP A 307 4.05 3.56 -23.10
N LEU A 308 5.06 3.27 -23.91
CA LEU A 308 4.92 3.07 -25.34
C LEU A 308 4.54 1.61 -25.67
N PRO A 309 3.86 1.36 -26.81
CA PRO A 309 3.58 0.01 -27.26
C PRO A 309 4.86 -0.73 -27.67
N LEU A 310 4.82 -2.07 -27.64
CA LEU A 310 5.96 -2.95 -27.99
C LEU A 310 6.59 -2.62 -29.35
N SER A 311 5.78 -2.19 -30.32
CA SER A 311 6.23 -1.80 -31.67
C SER A 311 7.20 -0.61 -31.68
N LYS A 312 7.28 0.17 -30.60
CA LYS A 312 8.17 1.32 -30.46
C LYS A 312 9.49 1.01 -29.74
N THR A 313 9.71 -0.22 -29.30
CA THR A 313 10.93 -0.62 -28.59
C THR A 313 12.22 -0.27 -29.36
N ASN A 314 12.23 -0.54 -30.67
CA ASN A 314 13.39 -0.33 -31.55
C ASN A 314 13.31 1.00 -32.33
N ASP A 315 12.41 1.91 -31.95
CA ASP A 315 12.28 3.24 -32.58
C ASP A 315 13.46 4.12 -32.15
N THR A 316 14.20 4.68 -33.09
CA THR A 316 15.39 5.49 -32.79
C THR A 316 15.07 6.81 -32.10
N ASN A 317 13.86 7.34 -32.30
CA ASN A 317 13.45 8.64 -31.77
C ASN A 317 12.72 8.48 -30.44
N LEU A 318 11.74 7.57 -30.39
CA LEU A 318 10.88 7.39 -29.22
C LEU A 318 11.28 6.20 -28.33
N GLY A 319 12.04 5.24 -28.85
CA GLY A 319 12.41 4.01 -28.14
C GLY A 319 13.90 3.95 -27.81
N MET A 320 14.44 2.73 -27.87
CA MET A 320 15.83 2.38 -27.53
C MET A 320 16.25 2.81 -26.12
N VAL A 321 15.30 2.79 -25.18
CA VAL A 321 15.56 2.97 -23.75
C VAL A 321 15.56 1.59 -23.08
N PRO A 322 16.55 1.26 -22.24
CA PRO A 322 16.55 0.00 -21.49
C PRO A 322 15.24 -0.21 -20.72
N PHE A 323 14.75 -1.46 -20.69
CA PHE A 323 13.48 -1.81 -20.02
C PHE A 323 12.20 -1.16 -20.59
N CYS A 324 12.30 -0.43 -21.70
CA CYS A 324 11.18 -0.05 -22.56
C CYS A 324 11.05 -1.01 -23.75
N CYS A 325 9.93 -1.13 -24.44
CA CYS A 325 8.61 -0.54 -24.20
C CYS A 325 7.61 -1.68 -24.14
N ARG A 326 6.71 -1.68 -23.16
CA ARG A 326 5.97 -2.91 -22.81
C ARG A 326 4.47 -2.69 -22.71
N ASN A 327 3.96 -1.67 -23.39
CA ASN A 327 2.53 -1.35 -23.39
C ASN A 327 1.96 -1.21 -21.97
N GLY A 328 2.78 -0.70 -21.04
CA GLY A 328 2.37 -0.43 -19.67
C GLY A 328 2.40 -1.65 -18.75
N ILE A 329 3.03 -2.76 -19.16
CA ILE A 329 3.15 -3.97 -18.34
C ILE A 329 4.46 -3.96 -17.54
N ILE A 330 4.35 -4.10 -16.22
CA ILE A 330 5.48 -4.37 -15.31
C ILE A 330 5.14 -5.62 -14.50
N LEU A 331 5.87 -6.71 -14.75
CA LEU A 331 5.60 -8.01 -14.14
C LEU A 331 6.21 -8.13 -12.74
N PRO A 332 5.73 -9.06 -11.89
CA PRO A 332 6.41 -9.37 -10.64
C PRO A 332 7.81 -9.95 -10.91
N PRO A 333 8.81 -9.61 -10.07
CA PRO A 333 10.17 -10.13 -10.23
C PRO A 333 10.22 -11.66 -10.08
N ALA A 334 9.27 -12.23 -9.35
CA ALA A 334 9.09 -13.66 -9.27
C ALA A 334 8.86 -14.29 -10.65
N MET A 335 8.11 -13.65 -11.55
CA MET A 335 7.84 -14.18 -12.88
C MET A 335 9.03 -13.97 -13.82
N ASP A 336 9.47 -12.72 -13.95
CA ASP A 336 10.60 -12.34 -14.80
C ASP A 336 11.21 -11.02 -14.30
N SER A 337 12.40 -11.11 -13.71
CA SER A 337 13.13 -9.96 -13.16
C SER A 337 13.60 -8.97 -14.23
N THR A 338 13.72 -9.39 -15.50
CA THR A 338 14.03 -8.47 -16.60
C THR A 338 12.80 -7.65 -16.98
N LYS A 339 11.60 -8.17 -16.72
CA LYS A 339 10.31 -7.53 -16.99
C LYS A 339 9.70 -6.79 -15.80
N SER A 340 10.40 -6.72 -14.66
CA SER A 340 9.93 -6.05 -13.44
C SER A 340 10.29 -4.57 -13.34
N LYS A 341 10.84 -4.00 -14.41
CA LYS A 341 11.20 -2.57 -14.50
C LYS A 341 10.66 -1.95 -15.77
N SER A 342 10.31 -0.67 -15.72
CA SER A 342 10.07 0.16 -16.90
C SER A 342 10.86 1.45 -16.74
N SER A 343 11.49 1.94 -17.81
CA SER A 343 12.23 3.19 -17.73
C SER A 343 12.07 4.04 -18.98
N PHE A 344 12.10 5.35 -18.77
CA PHE A 344 11.98 6.36 -19.80
C PHE A 344 12.87 7.56 -19.46
N GLN A 345 13.17 8.36 -20.47
CA GLN A 345 13.95 9.58 -20.33
C GLN A 345 13.12 10.77 -20.79
N MET A 346 13.32 11.91 -20.15
CA MET A 346 12.67 13.16 -20.53
C MET A 346 13.60 14.35 -20.40
N GLN A 347 13.44 15.29 -21.32
CA GLN A 347 14.07 16.60 -21.25
C GLN A 347 13.12 17.58 -20.58
N VAL A 348 13.56 18.13 -19.45
CA VAL A 348 12.80 19.04 -18.61
C VAL A 348 13.41 20.43 -18.69
N TYR A 349 12.59 21.43 -19.00
CA TYR A 349 12.98 22.83 -18.95
C TYR A 349 12.53 23.45 -17.63
N LYS A 350 13.42 24.23 -17.02
CA LYS A 350 13.21 24.91 -15.74
C LYS A 350 12.59 26.28 -15.94
N MET A 351 12.08 26.86 -14.86
CA MET A 351 11.56 28.22 -14.84
C MET A 351 12.23 29.01 -13.70
N PRO A 352 12.29 30.36 -13.82
CA PRO A 352 12.76 31.20 -12.73
C PRO A 352 12.02 30.93 -11.40
N PRO A 353 12.69 31.02 -10.25
CA PRO A 353 14.06 31.53 -10.06
C PRO A 353 15.17 30.49 -10.25
N ASN A 354 14.84 29.19 -10.31
CA ASN A 354 15.82 28.11 -10.22
C ASN A 354 16.33 27.69 -11.60
N LEU A 355 17.20 28.50 -12.20
CA LEU A 355 17.76 28.25 -13.52
C LEU A 355 19.19 27.69 -13.47
N ASN A 356 19.87 27.64 -12.32
CA ASN A 356 21.26 27.19 -12.29
C ASN A 356 21.38 25.68 -12.53
N LYS A 357 22.45 25.25 -13.22
CA LYS A 357 22.70 23.83 -13.53
C LYS A 357 22.81 22.92 -12.29
N THR A 358 23.12 23.50 -11.14
CA THR A 358 23.26 22.85 -9.83
C THR A 358 21.97 22.84 -9.02
N GLU A 359 21.01 23.72 -9.35
CA GLU A 359 19.71 23.81 -8.68
C GLU A 359 18.76 22.82 -9.32
N LEU A 360 18.76 21.60 -8.78
CA LEU A 360 17.93 20.50 -9.25
C LEU A 360 16.96 20.10 -8.14
N ALA A 361 15.66 20.14 -8.46
CA ALA A 361 14.59 19.69 -7.60
C ALA A 361 13.80 18.58 -8.30
N PRO A 362 13.38 17.52 -7.56
CA PRO A 362 12.52 16.50 -8.13
C PRO A 362 11.06 17.01 -8.15
N PRO A 363 10.24 16.50 -9.09
CA PRO A 363 8.79 16.67 -9.01
C PRO A 363 8.24 16.09 -7.71
N GLN A 364 7.08 16.56 -7.26
CA GLN A 364 6.46 16.15 -5.99
C GLN A 364 5.13 15.43 -6.25
N ASN A 365 4.51 14.88 -5.19
CA ASN A 365 3.15 14.33 -5.25
C ASN A 365 2.97 13.26 -6.34
N TRP A 366 3.92 12.33 -6.39
CA TRP A 366 3.93 11.22 -7.34
C TRP A 366 2.70 10.33 -7.13
N LYS A 367 2.13 9.84 -8.23
CA LYS A 367 1.02 8.90 -8.22
C LYS A 367 1.16 7.93 -9.39
N ILE A 368 1.08 6.64 -9.09
CA ILE A 368 1.08 5.57 -10.08
C ILE A 368 -0.23 4.80 -9.98
N ASN A 369 -0.96 4.75 -11.10
CA ASN A 369 -2.20 3.98 -11.20
C ASN A 369 -1.99 2.83 -12.17
N SER A 370 -2.64 1.70 -11.90
CA SER A 370 -2.69 0.55 -12.77
C SER A 370 -4.14 0.24 -13.12
N THR A 371 -4.40 -0.26 -14.32
CA THR A 371 -5.77 -0.68 -14.71
C THR A 371 -6.19 -1.95 -13.98
N ILE A 372 -5.23 -2.83 -13.72
CA ILE A 372 -5.40 -4.10 -12.98
C ILE A 372 -4.43 -4.09 -11.81
N GLY A 373 -4.87 -4.52 -10.63
CA GLY A 373 -4.03 -4.57 -9.43
C GLY A 373 -4.44 -3.56 -8.37
N PRO A 374 -3.67 -3.47 -7.28
CA PRO A 374 -3.98 -2.62 -6.15
C PRO A 374 -3.78 -1.14 -6.46
N ASP A 375 -4.40 -0.29 -5.64
CA ASP A 375 -4.12 1.14 -5.62
C ASP A 375 -2.84 1.41 -4.84
N TYR A 376 -2.02 2.36 -5.29
CA TYR A 376 -0.75 2.71 -4.65
C TYR A 376 -0.77 4.11 -4.04
N GLN A 377 -0.18 4.24 -2.86
CA GLN A 377 0.16 5.53 -2.25
C GLN A 377 1.66 5.72 -2.31
N CYS A 378 2.11 6.82 -2.93
CA CYS A 378 3.51 7.17 -3.03
C CYS A 378 3.89 8.27 -2.04
N GLU A 379 5.07 8.13 -1.44
CA GLU A 379 5.66 9.16 -0.58
C GLU A 379 6.39 10.25 -1.39
N GLN A 380 6.81 11.31 -0.72
CA GLN A 380 7.64 12.34 -1.33
C GLN A 380 9.05 11.81 -1.67
N PRO A 381 9.68 12.33 -2.74
CA PRO A 381 11.01 11.92 -3.16
C PRO A 381 12.08 12.20 -2.11
N ILE A 382 12.87 11.19 -1.76
CA ILE A 382 14.03 11.31 -0.87
C ILE A 382 15.32 11.39 -1.68
N ARG A 383 16.27 12.21 -1.25
CA ARG A 383 17.58 12.31 -1.92
C ARG A 383 18.44 11.11 -1.56
N VAL A 384 18.93 10.39 -2.57
CA VAL A 384 19.72 9.17 -2.42
C VAL A 384 21.05 9.26 -3.17
N ILE A 385 21.93 8.30 -2.92
CA ILE A 385 23.22 8.19 -3.61
C ILE A 385 22.99 8.15 -5.13
N PRO A 386 23.78 8.88 -5.94
CA PRO A 386 23.64 8.87 -7.38
C PRO A 386 23.66 7.47 -7.99
N THR A 387 22.66 7.19 -8.83
CA THR A 387 22.56 5.93 -9.57
C THR A 387 23.73 5.80 -10.54
N LEU A 388 24.30 4.59 -10.62
CA LEU A 388 25.37 4.25 -11.56
C LEU A 388 24.77 3.56 -12.79
N PHE A 389 25.02 4.12 -13.97
CA PHE A 389 24.59 3.57 -15.25
C PHE A 389 25.77 2.92 -15.96
N PRO A 390 25.62 1.69 -16.50
CA PRO A 390 26.67 1.04 -17.27
C PRO A 390 26.94 1.80 -18.56
N ASP A 391 28.19 1.79 -19.02
CA ASP A 391 28.59 2.46 -20.25
C ASP A 391 27.85 1.90 -21.47
N PRO A 392 27.16 2.74 -22.28
CA PRO A 392 26.42 2.27 -23.46
C PRO A 392 27.28 1.59 -24.52
N SER A 393 28.59 1.86 -24.59
CA SER A 393 29.52 1.22 -25.52
C SER A 393 30.00 -0.16 -25.06
N GLY A 394 29.64 -0.59 -23.85
CA GLY A 394 30.04 -1.86 -23.26
C GLY A 394 31.41 -1.83 -22.57
N LEU A 395 32.00 -0.63 -22.39
CA LEU A 395 33.19 -0.47 -21.56
C LEU A 395 32.89 -0.86 -20.10
N PRO A 396 33.87 -1.43 -19.36
CA PRO A 396 33.71 -1.78 -17.95
C PRO A 396 33.78 -0.53 -17.04
N SER A 397 32.99 0.48 -17.36
CA SER A 397 32.85 1.75 -16.66
C SER A 397 31.39 2.06 -16.38
N HIS A 398 31.17 2.92 -15.38
CA HIS A 398 29.84 3.42 -15.04
C HIS A 398 29.84 4.95 -15.04
N THR A 399 28.73 5.53 -15.49
CA THR A 399 28.45 6.96 -15.38
C THR A 399 27.50 7.19 -14.21
N ALA A 400 27.86 8.06 -13.28
CA ALA A 400 26.98 8.44 -12.18
C ALA A 400 25.96 9.50 -12.62
N ALA A 401 24.73 9.41 -12.13
CA ALA A 401 23.77 10.50 -12.20
C ALA A 401 24.34 11.76 -11.52
N ILE A 402 23.89 12.94 -11.94
CA ILE A 402 24.21 14.21 -11.27
C ILE A 402 23.43 14.30 -9.94
N ALA A 403 22.19 13.82 -9.94
CA ALA A 403 21.32 13.79 -8.79
C ALA A 403 20.30 12.67 -8.91
N SER A 404 20.03 11.97 -7.81
CA SER A 404 19.09 10.86 -7.76
C SER A 404 18.13 11.02 -6.59
N TRP A 405 16.84 10.81 -6.87
CA TRP A 405 15.81 10.71 -5.85
C TRP A 405 15.05 9.41 -5.98
N GLN A 406 14.62 8.88 -4.84
CA GLN A 406 13.77 7.70 -4.77
C GLN A 406 12.40 8.09 -4.24
N VAL A 407 11.37 7.59 -4.91
CA VAL A 407 9.98 7.61 -4.47
C VAL A 407 9.58 6.19 -4.15
N VAL A 408 8.97 5.99 -2.98
CA VAL A 408 8.46 4.69 -2.55
C VAL A 408 6.95 4.71 -2.61
N CYS A 409 6.37 3.71 -3.27
CA CYS A 409 4.93 3.52 -3.40
C CYS A 409 4.52 2.18 -2.81
N ASN A 410 3.57 2.20 -1.88
CA ASN A 410 3.04 1.01 -1.21
C ASN A 410 1.57 0.80 -1.53
N ILE A 411 1.13 -0.45 -1.45
CA ILE A 411 -0.26 -0.83 -1.69
C ILE A 411 -1.17 -0.25 -0.61
N THR A 412 -2.24 0.38 -1.06
CA THR A 412 -3.37 0.77 -0.24
C THR A 412 -4.49 -0.26 -0.37
N LYS A 413 -4.92 -0.80 0.76
CA LYS A 413 -6.09 -1.69 0.81
C LYS A 413 -7.34 -0.83 0.89
N ASN A 414 -8.08 -0.78 -0.21
CA ASN A 414 -9.42 -0.22 -0.21
C ASN A 414 -10.43 -1.35 0.07
N GLU A 415 -10.93 -1.45 1.31
CA GLU A 415 -11.88 -2.48 1.73
C GLU A 415 -13.20 -2.47 0.92
N THR A 416 -13.49 -1.37 0.23
CA THR A 416 -14.70 -1.25 -0.61
C THR A 416 -14.51 -1.80 -2.02
N LYS A 417 -13.27 -1.99 -2.49
CA LYS A 417 -12.98 -2.49 -3.84
C LYS A 417 -13.41 -3.96 -3.95
N LYS A 418 -14.31 -4.25 -4.87
CA LYS A 418 -14.75 -5.63 -5.14
C LYS A 418 -13.67 -6.38 -5.93
N PRO A 419 -13.46 -7.68 -5.65
CA PRO A 419 -12.60 -8.53 -6.47
C PRO A 419 -13.01 -8.51 -7.96
N THR A 420 -12.07 -8.77 -8.87
CA THR A 420 -12.37 -8.98 -10.29
C THR A 420 -12.42 -10.46 -10.68
N CYS A 421 -11.98 -11.33 -9.77
CA CYS A 421 -11.94 -12.78 -9.93
C CYS A 421 -12.59 -13.52 -8.76
N CYS A 422 -13.03 -14.76 -9.03
CA CYS A 422 -13.58 -15.64 -8.02
C CYS A 422 -13.13 -17.09 -8.20
N VAL A 423 -13.26 -17.88 -7.12
CA VAL A 423 -12.89 -19.29 -7.09
C VAL A 423 -14.13 -20.16 -6.91
N SER A 424 -14.13 -21.33 -7.53
CA SER A 424 -15.09 -22.41 -7.31
C SER A 424 -14.37 -23.69 -6.87
N PHE A 425 -15.01 -24.47 -6.01
CA PHE A 425 -14.43 -25.69 -5.46
C PHE A 425 -15.20 -26.92 -5.91
N SER A 426 -14.45 -27.96 -6.30
CA SER A 426 -15.01 -29.27 -6.61
C SER A 426 -14.05 -30.38 -6.15
N SER A 427 -14.53 -31.62 -6.09
CA SER A 427 -13.70 -32.74 -5.64
C SER A 427 -14.11 -34.07 -6.27
N PHE A 428 -13.20 -35.05 -6.26
CA PHE A 428 -13.44 -36.40 -6.78
C PHE A 428 -14.54 -37.18 -6.05
N PHE A 429 -14.92 -36.73 -4.85
CA PHE A 429 -15.88 -37.41 -3.99
C PHE A 429 -17.26 -36.76 -3.96
N ASN A 430 -17.44 -35.60 -4.60
CA ASN A 430 -18.71 -34.89 -4.65
C ASN A 430 -19.06 -34.59 -6.11
N ASP A 431 -20.29 -34.86 -6.50
CA ASP A 431 -20.79 -34.63 -7.86
C ASP A 431 -21.28 -33.19 -8.10
N SER A 432 -21.21 -32.34 -7.09
CA SER A 432 -21.53 -30.92 -7.16
C SER A 432 -20.31 -30.03 -6.99
N VAL A 433 -20.35 -28.90 -7.68
CA VAL A 433 -19.40 -27.80 -7.56
C VAL A 433 -19.97 -26.76 -6.61
N VAL A 434 -19.15 -26.30 -5.67
CA VAL A 434 -19.41 -25.06 -4.91
C VAL A 434 -18.96 -23.90 -5.79
N PRO A 435 -19.88 -23.08 -6.34
CA PRO A 435 -19.53 -21.99 -7.24
C PRO A 435 -18.96 -20.79 -6.47
N CYS A 436 -18.59 -19.75 -7.22
CA CYS A 436 -18.32 -18.44 -6.66
C CYS A 436 -19.50 -17.90 -5.85
N ASN A 437 -19.21 -17.05 -4.86
CA ASN A 437 -20.27 -16.40 -4.07
C ASN A 437 -21.13 -15.49 -4.93
N THR A 438 -22.39 -15.33 -4.53
CA THR A 438 -23.32 -14.34 -5.09
C THR A 438 -22.70 -12.95 -5.03
N CYS A 439 -22.74 -12.19 -6.14
CA CYS A 439 -22.15 -10.86 -6.24
C CYS A 439 -20.65 -10.77 -5.90
N ALA A 440 -19.88 -11.84 -6.10
CA ALA A 440 -18.45 -11.88 -5.77
C ALA A 440 -17.67 -10.69 -6.34
N CYS A 441 -17.93 -10.31 -7.59
CA CYS A 441 -17.29 -9.16 -8.27
C CYS A 441 -18.22 -7.94 -8.41
N GLY A 442 -19.25 -7.87 -7.56
CA GLY A 442 -20.26 -6.81 -7.55
C GLY A 442 -21.57 -7.22 -8.20
N CYS A 443 -22.62 -6.48 -7.88
CA CYS A 443 -23.95 -6.63 -8.48
C CYS A 443 -24.40 -5.29 -9.02
N ASP A 444 -25.05 -5.31 -10.18
CA ASP A 444 -25.63 -4.12 -10.77
C ASP A 444 -26.71 -3.56 -9.83
N SER A 445 -26.47 -2.36 -9.31
CA SER A 445 -27.43 -1.62 -8.50
C SER A 445 -28.49 -0.90 -9.34
N ASN A 446 -28.55 -1.14 -10.66
CA ASN A 446 -29.44 -0.42 -11.56
C ASN A 446 -30.81 -1.13 -11.71
N PRO A 447 -31.90 -0.59 -11.14
CA PRO A 447 -33.21 -1.24 -11.10
C PRO A 447 -33.97 -1.21 -12.44
N ARG A 448 -33.31 -0.90 -13.56
CA ARG A 448 -33.95 -0.76 -14.89
C ARG A 448 -34.25 -2.10 -15.59
N ASN A 449 -33.73 -3.22 -15.09
CA ASN A 449 -34.15 -4.55 -15.53
C ASN A 449 -35.25 -5.11 -14.62
N THR A 450 -36.47 -4.63 -14.79
CA THR A 450 -37.67 -5.01 -14.02
C THR A 450 -38.10 -6.48 -14.17
N ASN A 451 -37.36 -7.30 -14.92
CA ASN A 451 -37.72 -8.70 -15.23
C ASN A 451 -36.85 -9.75 -14.51
N ASN A 452 -35.76 -9.38 -13.85
CA ASN A 452 -34.88 -10.32 -13.13
C ASN A 452 -34.66 -9.88 -11.68
N VAL A 453 -35.64 -10.13 -10.82
CA VAL A 453 -35.50 -9.98 -9.37
C VAL A 453 -34.62 -11.12 -8.86
N CYS A 454 -33.33 -10.86 -8.63
CA CYS A 454 -32.42 -11.76 -7.93
C CYS A 454 -32.05 -11.16 -6.57
N SER A 455 -31.68 -12.01 -5.60
CA SER A 455 -31.16 -11.60 -4.31
C SER A 455 -29.65 -11.54 -4.32
N ALA A 456 -29.09 -10.42 -3.86
CA ALA A 456 -27.66 -10.25 -3.65
C ALA A 456 -27.14 -10.99 -2.40
N THR A 457 -28.03 -11.45 -1.52
CA THR A 457 -27.68 -12.06 -0.22
C THR A 457 -27.91 -13.56 -0.18
N GLU A 458 -28.71 -14.11 -1.09
CA GLU A 458 -28.96 -15.55 -1.14
C GLU A 458 -27.68 -16.31 -1.51
N PRO A 459 -27.38 -17.46 -0.86
CA PRO A 459 -26.23 -18.28 -1.20
C PRO A 459 -26.29 -18.80 -2.63
N ALA A 460 -25.12 -18.88 -3.27
CA ALA A 460 -25.02 -19.41 -4.63
C ALA A 460 -25.45 -20.89 -4.69
N LEU A 461 -26.16 -21.27 -5.76
CA LEU A 461 -26.65 -22.63 -5.96
C LEU A 461 -25.53 -23.58 -6.37
N LEU A 462 -25.47 -24.76 -5.75
CA LEU A 462 -24.54 -25.81 -6.16
C LEU A 462 -24.76 -26.21 -7.62
N LEU A 463 -23.67 -26.34 -8.38
CA LEU A 463 -23.71 -26.54 -9.82
C LEU A 463 -23.26 -27.96 -10.22
N PRO A 464 -23.76 -28.50 -11.34
CA PRO A 464 -23.06 -29.59 -12.03
C PRO A 464 -21.77 -29.07 -12.68
N ALA A 465 -20.80 -29.94 -12.93
CA ALA A 465 -19.47 -29.53 -13.40
C ALA A 465 -19.50 -28.82 -14.76
N GLU A 466 -20.37 -29.27 -15.67
CA GLU A 466 -20.53 -28.70 -17.01
C GLU A 466 -20.99 -27.23 -16.98
N ALA A 467 -21.68 -26.81 -15.91
CA ALA A 467 -22.16 -25.44 -15.79
C ALA A 467 -21.02 -24.42 -15.62
N LEU A 468 -19.83 -24.84 -15.21
CA LEU A 468 -18.67 -23.94 -15.14
C LEU A 468 -18.24 -23.41 -16.52
N LEU A 469 -18.56 -24.13 -17.60
CA LEU A 469 -18.14 -23.80 -18.97
C LEU A 469 -19.17 -22.95 -19.75
N VAL A 470 -20.27 -22.57 -19.11
CA VAL A 470 -21.31 -21.75 -19.76
C VAL A 470 -21.51 -20.41 -19.02
N PRO A 471 -22.00 -19.35 -19.69
CA PRO A 471 -22.25 -18.05 -19.07
C PRO A 471 -23.35 -18.13 -18.01
N PHE A 472 -23.34 -17.19 -17.06
CA PHE A 472 -24.23 -17.18 -15.89
C PHE A 472 -25.72 -17.37 -16.23
N GLU A 473 -26.22 -16.68 -17.27
CA GLU A 473 -27.61 -16.77 -17.74
C GLU A 473 -28.04 -18.22 -18.04
N ASN A 474 -27.13 -19.01 -18.62
CA ASN A 474 -27.34 -20.41 -18.93
C ASN A 474 -27.05 -21.33 -17.74
N ARG A 475 -26.19 -20.91 -16.81
CA ARG A 475 -25.93 -21.63 -15.55
C ARG A 475 -27.19 -21.75 -14.71
N THR A 476 -28.04 -20.72 -14.65
CA THR A 476 -29.26 -20.74 -13.82
C THR A 476 -30.19 -21.89 -14.19
N ARG A 477 -30.33 -22.20 -15.50
CA ARG A 477 -31.15 -23.34 -15.95
C ARG A 477 -30.57 -24.67 -15.50
N LEU A 478 -29.27 -24.86 -15.66
CA LEU A 478 -28.57 -26.08 -15.23
C LEU A 478 -28.61 -26.25 -13.70
N ALA A 479 -28.47 -25.16 -12.95
CA ALA A 479 -28.55 -25.15 -11.50
C ALA A 479 -29.93 -25.60 -11.00
N LYS A 480 -31.01 -25.10 -11.59
CA LYS A 480 -32.39 -25.52 -11.26
C LYS A 480 -32.60 -27.00 -11.52
N THR A 481 -32.29 -27.46 -12.73
CA THR A 481 -32.43 -28.88 -13.09
C THR A 481 -31.60 -29.78 -12.18
N PHE A 482 -30.39 -29.37 -11.83
CA PHE A 482 -29.53 -30.12 -10.91
C PHE A 482 -30.09 -30.15 -9.48
N ALA A 483 -30.60 -29.02 -8.97
CA ALA A 483 -31.24 -28.94 -7.67
C ALA A 483 -32.47 -29.86 -7.60
N ASP A 484 -33.31 -29.88 -8.64
CA ASP A 484 -34.47 -30.78 -8.75
C ASP A 484 -34.04 -32.25 -8.72
N LEU A 485 -33.03 -32.63 -9.52
CA LEU A 485 -32.45 -33.97 -9.56
C LEU A 485 -31.88 -34.41 -8.20
N LYS A 486 -31.28 -33.47 -7.46
CA LYS A 486 -30.72 -33.70 -6.12
C LYS A 486 -31.73 -33.50 -5.00
N ARG A 487 -32.99 -33.17 -5.31
CA ARG A 487 -34.07 -32.86 -4.36
C ARG A 487 -33.65 -31.79 -3.34
N ARG A 488 -33.07 -30.70 -3.83
CA ARG A 488 -32.64 -29.54 -3.04
C ARG A 488 -33.64 -28.40 -3.21
N GLU A 489 -33.94 -27.72 -2.11
CA GLU A 489 -34.76 -26.52 -2.15
C GLU A 489 -34.00 -25.37 -2.81
N ILE A 490 -34.73 -24.53 -3.53
CA ILE A 490 -34.20 -23.39 -4.26
C ILE A 490 -34.82 -22.12 -3.66
N PRO A 491 -34.01 -21.10 -3.29
CA PRO A 491 -34.51 -19.83 -2.78
C PRO A 491 -35.32 -19.06 -3.83
N ASN A 492 -36.28 -18.27 -3.35
CA ASN A 492 -37.09 -17.37 -4.16
C ASN A 492 -37.14 -16.00 -3.47
N PRO A 493 -36.52 -14.94 -4.02
CA PRO A 493 -35.87 -14.87 -5.34
C PRO A 493 -34.53 -15.64 -5.41
N LEU A 494 -34.11 -15.98 -6.63
CA LEU A 494 -32.84 -16.69 -6.90
C LEU A 494 -31.63 -15.82 -6.58
N PRO A 495 -30.45 -16.41 -6.28
CA PRO A 495 -29.22 -15.63 -6.11
C PRO A 495 -28.79 -14.95 -7.42
N CYS A 496 -28.22 -13.75 -7.30
CA CYS A 496 -27.59 -13.05 -8.41
C CYS A 496 -26.28 -13.74 -8.87
N GLY A 497 -25.77 -13.31 -10.03
CA GLY A 497 -24.51 -13.80 -10.57
C GLY A 497 -23.28 -13.34 -9.81
N ASP A 498 -22.17 -14.02 -10.05
CA ASP A 498 -20.86 -13.63 -9.52
C ASP A 498 -20.31 -12.36 -10.21
N ASN A 499 -20.67 -12.16 -11.49
CA ASN A 499 -20.26 -11.06 -12.36
C ASN A 499 -18.74 -10.88 -12.48
N CYS A 500 -17.99 -11.98 -12.33
CA CYS A 500 -16.53 -11.95 -12.39
C CYS A 500 -16.01 -12.13 -13.81
N GLY A 501 -15.04 -11.31 -14.22
CA GLY A 501 -14.38 -11.42 -15.52
C GLY A 501 -13.47 -12.64 -15.62
N VAL A 502 -12.94 -13.11 -14.49
CA VAL A 502 -12.15 -14.35 -14.39
C VAL A 502 -12.73 -15.24 -13.31
N SER A 503 -12.94 -16.51 -13.64
CA SER A 503 -13.33 -17.52 -12.67
C SER A 503 -12.32 -18.66 -12.66
N ILE A 504 -11.96 -19.13 -11.47
CA ILE A 504 -10.97 -20.20 -11.28
C ILE A 504 -11.68 -21.39 -10.64
N ASN A 505 -11.54 -22.58 -11.22
CA ASN A 505 -11.95 -23.81 -10.56
C ASN A 505 -10.75 -24.52 -9.96
N TRP A 506 -10.84 -24.78 -8.65
CA TRP A 506 -9.92 -25.67 -7.95
C TRP A 506 -10.64 -27.00 -7.67
N HIS A 507 -10.19 -28.04 -8.37
CA HIS A 507 -10.73 -29.39 -8.28
C HIS A 507 -9.75 -30.29 -7.53
N LEU A 508 -10.16 -30.83 -6.38
CA LEU A 508 -9.40 -31.88 -5.72
C LEU A 508 -9.58 -33.20 -6.49
N LEU A 509 -8.54 -33.62 -7.20
CA LEU A 509 -8.61 -34.67 -8.22
C LEU A 509 -8.41 -36.08 -7.62
N SER A 510 -7.53 -36.24 -6.65
CA SER A 510 -7.29 -37.54 -6.01
C SER A 510 -6.61 -37.39 -4.66
N ASP A 511 -6.89 -38.32 -3.75
CA ASP A 511 -6.19 -38.46 -2.47
C ASP A 511 -5.74 -39.92 -2.27
N PHE A 512 -4.43 -40.18 -2.29
CA PHE A 512 -3.86 -41.53 -2.20
C PHE A 512 -2.81 -41.64 -1.09
N LYS A 513 -2.24 -42.83 -0.89
CA LYS A 513 -1.42 -43.14 0.29
C LYS A 513 -0.21 -42.20 0.44
N ASP A 514 0.56 -42.02 -0.63
CA ASP A 514 1.84 -41.31 -0.59
C ASP A 514 1.77 -39.87 -1.15
N GLY A 515 0.59 -39.42 -1.57
CA GLY A 515 0.41 -38.15 -2.26
C GLY A 515 -1.05 -37.82 -2.54
N TRP A 516 -1.27 -36.68 -3.17
CA TRP A 516 -2.57 -36.22 -3.64
C TRP A 516 -2.39 -35.31 -4.85
N SER A 517 -3.47 -35.03 -5.57
CA SER A 517 -3.43 -34.13 -6.72
C SER A 517 -4.64 -33.22 -6.77
N ALA A 518 -4.42 -32.02 -7.29
CA ALA A 518 -5.47 -31.04 -7.61
C ALA A 518 -5.35 -30.61 -9.06
N ARG A 519 -6.45 -30.11 -9.63
CA ARG A 519 -6.48 -29.47 -10.93
C ARG A 519 -6.93 -28.04 -10.73
N ILE A 520 -6.15 -27.11 -11.25
CA ILE A 520 -6.56 -25.71 -11.42
C ILE A 520 -7.03 -25.52 -12.86
N THR A 521 -8.17 -24.85 -13.01
CA THR A 521 -8.71 -24.44 -14.32
C THR A 521 -9.05 -22.96 -14.27
N LEU A 522 -8.47 -22.18 -15.17
CA LEU A 522 -8.67 -20.74 -15.31
C LEU A 522 -9.64 -20.50 -16.46
N PHE A 523 -10.65 -19.66 -16.23
CA PHE A 523 -11.63 -19.25 -17.23
C PHE A 523 -11.60 -17.74 -17.39
N ASN A 524 -11.38 -17.26 -18.61
CA ASN A 524 -11.52 -15.84 -18.98
C ASN A 524 -12.86 -15.62 -19.67
N TRP A 525 -13.72 -14.85 -19.00
CA TRP A 525 -15.03 -14.41 -19.49
C TRP A 525 -15.00 -13.00 -20.07
N GLY A 526 -13.83 -12.34 -20.06
CA GLY A 526 -13.64 -11.02 -20.65
C GLY A 526 -13.53 -11.07 -22.17
N ASP A 527 -13.67 -9.89 -22.78
CA ASP A 527 -13.62 -9.70 -24.24
C ASP A 527 -12.18 -9.60 -24.78
N THR A 528 -11.17 -9.62 -23.91
CA THR A 528 -9.75 -9.44 -24.26
C THR A 528 -8.88 -10.60 -23.78
N ASP A 529 -7.88 -10.95 -24.57
CA ASP A 529 -6.88 -11.95 -24.21
C ASP A 529 -6.00 -11.44 -23.04
N ILE A 530 -5.74 -12.29 -22.05
CA ILE A 530 -4.86 -11.98 -20.91
C ILE A 530 -3.49 -12.59 -21.18
N VAL A 531 -2.48 -11.75 -21.37
CA VAL A 531 -1.10 -12.16 -21.67
C VAL A 531 -0.23 -12.10 -20.40
N ASP A 532 0.73 -13.03 -20.31
CA ASP A 532 1.61 -13.18 -19.14
C ASP A 532 0.82 -13.34 -17.84
N TRP A 533 -0.27 -14.12 -17.90
CA TRP A 533 -1.09 -14.39 -16.73
C TRP A 533 -0.31 -15.19 -15.69
N PHE A 534 -0.62 -14.95 -14.41
CA PHE A 534 -0.14 -15.77 -13.30
C PHE A 534 -1.19 -15.87 -12.20
N ALA A 535 -1.10 -16.94 -11.41
CA ALA A 535 -1.94 -17.18 -10.26
C ALA A 535 -1.08 -17.59 -9.06
N SER A 536 -1.40 -17.08 -7.88
CA SER A 536 -0.77 -17.45 -6.62
C SER A 536 -1.80 -18.16 -5.75
N VAL A 537 -1.48 -19.36 -5.30
CA VAL A 537 -2.39 -20.20 -4.53
C VAL A 537 -1.77 -20.46 -3.16
N GLU A 538 -2.40 -19.94 -2.11
CA GLU A 538 -1.96 -20.14 -0.73
C GLU A 538 -2.54 -21.47 -0.20
N LEU A 539 -1.65 -22.38 0.19
CA LEU A 539 -1.98 -23.73 0.64
C LEU A 539 -1.21 -24.08 1.92
N ASP A 540 -1.45 -23.29 2.98
CA ASP A 540 -0.92 -23.42 4.34
C ASP A 540 0.18 -24.49 4.54
N ARG A 541 -0.21 -25.69 4.99
CA ARG A 541 0.70 -26.72 5.50
C ARG A 541 1.17 -27.72 4.45
N VAL A 542 0.62 -27.67 3.23
CA VAL A 542 0.81 -28.74 2.23
C VAL A 542 1.81 -28.38 1.13
N ILE A 543 2.17 -27.11 1.00
CA ILE A 543 3.18 -26.65 0.03
C ILE A 543 4.54 -27.35 0.11
N PRO A 544 5.08 -27.72 1.29
CA PRO A 544 6.32 -28.51 1.34
C PRO A 544 6.26 -29.83 0.57
N GLY A 545 5.05 -30.33 0.31
CA GLY A 545 4.82 -31.51 -0.52
C GLY A 545 4.67 -31.23 -2.01
N PHE A 546 4.70 -29.98 -2.49
CA PHE A 546 4.60 -29.69 -3.92
C PHE A 546 5.67 -30.43 -4.73
N GLU A 547 5.25 -31.11 -5.79
CA GLU A 547 6.15 -31.82 -6.70
C GLU A 547 6.23 -31.15 -8.06
N LYS A 548 5.08 -30.99 -8.75
CA LYS A 548 5.05 -30.46 -10.12
C LYS A 548 3.67 -29.95 -10.54
N ALA A 549 3.66 -28.90 -11.37
CA ALA A 549 2.56 -28.55 -12.25
C ALA A 549 2.86 -29.04 -13.68
N TYR A 550 1.91 -29.70 -14.35
CA TYR A 550 2.19 -30.44 -15.60
C TYR A 550 2.03 -29.62 -16.88
N SER A 551 1.08 -28.69 -16.92
CA SER A 551 0.75 -27.91 -18.13
C SER A 551 1.02 -26.41 -17.96
N MET A 552 1.63 -26.04 -16.85
CA MET A 552 1.99 -24.69 -16.42
C MET A 552 3.32 -24.77 -15.67
N ASP A 553 4.06 -23.68 -15.58
CA ASP A 553 5.19 -23.60 -14.67
C ASP A 553 4.70 -23.29 -13.25
N GLY A 554 5.34 -23.92 -12.26
CA GLY A 554 4.92 -23.85 -10.87
C GLY A 554 6.10 -23.82 -9.92
N LYS A 555 6.17 -22.80 -9.07
CA LYS A 555 7.22 -22.63 -8.07
C LYS A 555 6.67 -22.17 -6.73
N VAL A 556 7.33 -22.61 -5.66
CA VAL A 556 7.05 -22.11 -4.32
C VAL A 556 7.74 -20.77 -4.17
N LEU A 557 6.99 -19.74 -3.77
CA LEU A 557 7.59 -18.43 -3.53
C LEU A 557 8.28 -18.41 -2.17
N PRO A 558 9.46 -17.75 -2.08
CA PRO A 558 10.13 -17.51 -0.81
C PRO A 558 9.42 -16.36 -0.08
N ASP A 559 8.19 -16.58 0.39
CA ASP A 559 7.49 -15.67 1.29
C ASP A 559 7.82 -16.02 2.76
N SER A 560 7.32 -15.22 3.71
CA SER A 560 7.63 -15.41 5.13
C SER A 560 7.25 -16.79 5.68
N ASN A 561 6.32 -17.51 5.03
CA ASN A 561 5.81 -18.81 5.46
C ASN A 561 6.09 -19.97 4.47
N ASN A 562 6.65 -19.67 3.30
CA ASN A 562 6.76 -20.55 2.14
C ASN A 562 5.46 -21.32 1.82
N ASN A 563 4.31 -20.67 1.94
CA ASN A 563 2.99 -21.31 1.83
C ASN A 563 2.24 -20.96 0.53
N THR A 564 2.91 -20.30 -0.41
CA THR A 564 2.31 -19.89 -1.68
C THR A 564 2.92 -20.60 -2.89
N LEU A 565 2.06 -21.25 -3.67
CA LEU A 565 2.40 -21.79 -4.99
C LEU A 565 2.11 -20.74 -6.06
N PHE A 566 3.15 -20.32 -6.78
CA PHE A 566 3.05 -19.41 -7.91
C PHE A 566 3.02 -20.19 -9.22
N LEU A 567 2.01 -19.93 -10.03
CA LEU A 567 1.72 -20.61 -11.29
C LEU A 567 1.68 -19.60 -12.42
N HIS A 568 2.34 -19.90 -13.53
CA HIS A 568 2.24 -19.10 -14.75
C HIS A 568 2.32 -19.97 -16.00
N GLY A 569 1.93 -19.41 -17.13
CA GLY A 569 2.01 -20.11 -18.41
C GLY A 569 3.45 -20.45 -18.81
N LEU A 570 3.61 -21.55 -19.53
CA LEU A 570 4.87 -21.92 -20.17
C LEU A 570 5.19 -20.94 -21.31
N PRO A 571 6.46 -20.78 -21.70
CA PRO A 571 6.82 -19.96 -22.86
C PRO A 571 6.02 -20.35 -24.11
N GLY A 572 5.32 -19.38 -24.72
CA GLY A 572 4.46 -19.59 -25.88
C GLY A 572 3.03 -20.09 -25.56
N LEU A 573 2.72 -20.36 -24.29
CA LEU A 573 1.39 -20.73 -23.78
C LEU A 573 0.95 -19.82 -22.61
N ASN A 574 1.55 -18.63 -22.54
CA ASN A 574 1.35 -17.60 -21.51
C ASN A 574 0.15 -16.68 -21.79
N TYR A 575 -0.79 -17.10 -22.63
CA TYR A 575 -2.01 -16.36 -22.93
C TYR A 575 -3.25 -17.14 -22.47
N LEU A 576 -4.21 -16.42 -21.91
CA LEU A 576 -5.54 -16.89 -21.58
C LEU A 576 -6.54 -16.13 -22.46
N ILE A 577 -6.99 -16.80 -23.52
CA ILE A 577 -7.81 -16.20 -24.59
C ILE A 577 -9.12 -15.63 -24.03
N ALA A 578 -9.66 -14.58 -24.65
CA ALA A 578 -10.99 -14.04 -24.39
C ALA A 578 -12.13 -15.06 -24.58
N GLU A 579 -13.30 -14.72 -24.06
CA GLU A 579 -14.56 -15.43 -24.34
C GLU A 579 -14.84 -15.45 -25.86
N ARG A 580 -15.33 -16.57 -26.39
CA ARG A 580 -15.69 -16.73 -27.81
C ARG A 580 -17.04 -17.42 -27.97
N ASN A 581 -17.63 -17.29 -29.15
CA ASN A 581 -18.84 -18.05 -29.47
C ASN A 581 -18.57 -19.56 -29.43
N GLY A 582 -19.56 -20.33 -28.97
CA GLY A 582 -19.55 -21.78 -29.06
C GLY A 582 -19.51 -22.28 -30.50
N SER A 583 -19.29 -23.58 -30.68
CA SER A 583 -19.09 -24.21 -32.00
C SER A 583 -20.22 -23.90 -32.99
N ASN A 584 -21.47 -23.86 -32.54
CA ASN A 584 -22.62 -23.36 -33.29
C ASN A 584 -23.26 -22.18 -32.56
N PRO A 585 -23.00 -20.91 -32.96
CA PRO A 585 -23.52 -19.74 -32.26
C PRO A 585 -25.06 -19.63 -32.19
N ARG A 586 -25.80 -20.42 -33.00
CA ARG A 586 -27.27 -20.46 -32.95
C ARG A 586 -27.82 -21.41 -31.88
N LYS A 587 -27.00 -22.32 -31.34
CA LYS A 587 -27.43 -23.38 -30.41
C LYS A 587 -26.56 -23.43 -29.16
N ASP A 588 -25.26 -23.26 -29.33
CA ASP A 588 -24.26 -23.37 -28.29
C ASP A 588 -24.01 -22.00 -27.66
N PRO A 589 -23.92 -21.93 -26.33
CA PRO A 589 -23.59 -20.68 -25.66
C PRO A 589 -22.15 -20.25 -25.96
N ARG A 590 -21.83 -19.00 -25.63
CA ARG A 590 -20.44 -18.56 -25.56
C ARG A 590 -19.65 -19.40 -24.56
N VAL A 591 -18.36 -19.56 -24.82
CA VAL A 591 -17.43 -20.36 -24.01
C VAL A 591 -16.24 -19.51 -23.59
N PRO A 592 -15.74 -19.66 -22.36
CA PRO A 592 -14.61 -18.90 -21.87
C PRO A 592 -13.31 -19.44 -22.48
N GLY A 593 -12.30 -18.58 -22.63
CA GLY A 593 -10.95 -19.09 -22.82
C GLY A 593 -10.52 -19.88 -21.59
N THR A 594 -9.90 -21.04 -21.80
CA THR A 594 -9.63 -22.00 -20.73
C THR A 594 -8.17 -22.41 -20.73
N GLN A 595 -7.56 -22.37 -19.54
CA GLN A 595 -6.24 -22.97 -19.28
C GLN A 595 -6.36 -23.89 -18.06
N GLN A 596 -5.70 -25.04 -18.07
CA GLN A 596 -5.74 -25.97 -16.94
C GLN A 596 -4.40 -26.64 -16.70
N SER A 597 -4.14 -27.01 -15.44
CA SER A 597 -3.01 -27.87 -15.09
C SER A 597 -3.37 -28.77 -13.92
N VAL A 598 -2.84 -29.98 -13.93
CA VAL A 598 -2.79 -30.84 -12.76
C VAL A 598 -1.56 -30.46 -11.93
N ILE A 599 -1.70 -30.52 -10.62
CA ILE A 599 -0.68 -30.21 -9.62
C ILE A 599 -0.58 -31.42 -8.69
N SER A 600 0.63 -31.97 -8.55
CA SER A 600 0.89 -33.12 -7.68
C SER A 600 1.61 -32.73 -6.40
N PHE A 601 1.25 -33.41 -5.31
CA PHE A 601 1.81 -33.21 -3.99
C PHE A 601 2.16 -34.56 -3.34
N THR A 602 3.34 -34.67 -2.75
CA THR A 602 3.74 -35.79 -1.90
C THR A 602 3.37 -35.56 -0.45
N LYS A 603 2.86 -36.59 0.23
CA LYS A 603 2.62 -36.55 1.67
C LYS A 603 3.87 -36.79 2.51
N LYS A 604 4.97 -37.24 1.90
CA LYS A 604 6.21 -37.60 2.62
C LYS A 604 6.88 -36.41 3.30
N LYS A 605 6.68 -35.20 2.78
CA LYS A 605 7.28 -33.94 3.26
C LYS A 605 6.30 -33.08 4.06
N ILE A 606 5.10 -33.58 4.33
CA ILE A 606 4.00 -32.84 4.97
C ILE A 606 3.79 -33.38 6.39
N PRO A 607 3.38 -32.57 7.38
CA PRO A 607 3.06 -33.05 8.73
C PRO A 607 2.01 -34.18 8.72
N ALA A 608 2.13 -35.13 9.64
CA ALA A 608 1.30 -36.35 9.67
C ALA A 608 -0.22 -36.14 9.90
N ARG A 609 -0.67 -34.92 10.20
CA ARG A 609 -2.08 -34.57 10.49
C ARG A 609 -2.66 -33.62 9.44
N ILE A 610 -2.71 -34.08 8.19
CA ILE A 610 -3.42 -33.37 7.12
C ILE A 610 -4.73 -34.07 6.75
N GLU A 611 -5.76 -33.27 6.52
CA GLU A 611 -7.07 -33.69 6.03
C GLU A 611 -7.29 -33.10 4.64
N VAL A 612 -6.64 -33.69 3.62
CA VAL A 612 -6.69 -33.24 2.22
C VAL A 612 -8.15 -33.10 1.75
N ALA A 613 -8.96 -34.14 1.94
CA ALA A 613 -10.34 -34.18 1.48
C ALA A 613 -11.30 -33.24 2.24
N ARG A 614 -10.91 -32.65 3.37
CA ARG A 614 -11.82 -31.83 4.19
C ARG A 614 -11.41 -30.37 4.28
N ARG A 615 -10.11 -30.09 4.21
CA ARG A 615 -9.59 -28.74 4.44
C ARG A 615 -8.29 -28.50 3.69
N ASP A 616 -7.25 -29.26 4.00
CA ASP A 616 -5.88 -28.91 3.63
C ASP A 616 -5.60 -29.05 2.12
N GLY A 617 -6.48 -29.70 1.36
CA GLY A 617 -6.41 -29.79 -0.11
C GLY A 617 -7.06 -28.61 -0.84
N PHE A 618 -7.63 -27.65 -0.12
CA PHE A 618 -8.28 -26.46 -0.68
C PHE A 618 -7.49 -25.19 -0.32
N PRO A 619 -7.35 -24.22 -1.25
CA PRO A 619 -6.67 -22.96 -1.00
C PRO A 619 -7.34 -22.13 0.09
N THR A 620 -6.53 -21.43 0.89
CA THR A 620 -7.00 -20.42 1.84
C THR A 620 -7.08 -19.04 1.21
N LYS A 621 -6.24 -18.77 0.20
CA LYS A 621 -6.31 -17.60 -0.67
C LYS A 621 -5.89 -17.94 -2.09
N VAL A 622 -6.43 -17.18 -3.04
CA VAL A 622 -6.01 -17.22 -4.44
C VAL A 622 -5.88 -15.81 -4.94
N TYR A 623 -4.74 -15.50 -5.54
CA TYR A 623 -4.53 -14.25 -6.26
C TYR A 623 -4.43 -14.54 -7.74
N PHE A 624 -5.06 -13.72 -8.57
CA PHE A 624 -4.93 -13.76 -10.01
C PHE A 624 -4.43 -12.41 -10.49
N ASN A 625 -3.27 -12.39 -11.18
CA ASN A 625 -2.66 -11.15 -11.65
C ASN A 625 -2.50 -10.06 -10.58
N GLY A 626 -2.29 -10.46 -9.32
CA GLY A 626 -2.08 -9.57 -8.18
C GLY A 626 -3.33 -9.10 -7.44
N GLU A 627 -4.51 -9.52 -7.87
CA GLU A 627 -5.75 -9.26 -7.13
C GLU A 627 -6.24 -10.50 -6.39
N GLU A 628 -6.68 -10.32 -5.13
CA GLU A 628 -7.23 -11.41 -4.32
C GLU A 628 -8.64 -11.78 -4.82
N CYS A 629 -8.83 -13.05 -5.17
CA CYS A 629 -10.11 -13.57 -5.65
C CYS A 629 -11.06 -13.89 -4.50
N SER A 630 -12.37 -13.78 -4.74
CA SER A 630 -13.38 -14.23 -3.77
C SER A 630 -13.41 -15.76 -3.69
N LEU A 631 -13.21 -16.31 -2.48
CA LEU A 631 -13.33 -17.75 -2.22
C LEU A 631 -14.73 -18.12 -1.70
N PRO A 632 -15.26 -19.30 -2.05
CA PRO A 632 -16.49 -19.82 -1.47
C PRO A 632 -16.38 -20.01 0.04
N THR A 633 -17.47 -19.74 0.75
CA THR A 633 -17.54 -19.95 2.22
C THR A 633 -17.69 -21.42 2.61
N MET A 634 -18.01 -22.30 1.67
CA MET A 634 -18.24 -23.73 1.88
C MET A 634 -17.28 -24.59 1.05
N LEU A 635 -16.84 -25.70 1.63
CA LEU A 635 -16.05 -26.70 0.92
C LEU A 635 -16.92 -27.89 0.48
N PRO A 636 -16.59 -28.57 -0.64
CA PRO A 636 -17.22 -29.83 -1.01
C PRO A 636 -17.15 -30.83 0.14
N SER A 637 -18.28 -31.42 0.52
CA SER A 637 -18.34 -32.34 1.65
C SER A 637 -18.91 -33.71 1.27
N ASN A 638 -18.36 -34.76 1.86
CA ASN A 638 -18.90 -36.13 1.82
C ASN A 638 -19.95 -36.30 2.92
N ALA A 639 -21.06 -35.57 2.83
CA ALA A 639 -22.16 -35.74 3.76
C ALA A 639 -22.97 -37.01 3.41
N ARG A 640 -22.42 -38.21 3.70
CA ARG A 640 -23.30 -39.30 4.13
C ARG A 640 -23.86 -38.87 5.49
N ARG A 641 -25.13 -38.47 5.51
CA ARG A 641 -25.88 -37.99 6.68
C ARG A 641 -25.53 -38.82 7.93
N LYS A 642 -24.63 -38.31 8.78
CA LYS A 642 -24.38 -38.86 10.12
C LYS A 642 -25.59 -38.68 11.07
N ALA A 643 -26.63 -37.96 10.64
CA ALA A 643 -27.88 -37.78 11.38
C ALA A 643 -28.63 -39.11 11.63
N ALA A 644 -28.47 -40.12 10.78
CA ALA A 644 -29.11 -41.42 11.00
C ALA A 644 -28.43 -42.21 12.14
N ALA A 645 -27.12 -42.08 12.33
CA ALA A 645 -26.39 -42.82 13.36
C ALA A 645 -26.64 -42.25 14.77
N SER A 646 -26.75 -40.93 14.93
CA SER A 646 -27.04 -40.32 16.25
C SER A 646 -28.48 -40.54 16.69
N ALA A 647 -29.45 -40.51 15.78
CA ALA A 647 -30.84 -40.83 16.08
C ALA A 647 -31.00 -42.29 16.52
N VAL A 648 -30.37 -43.23 15.81
CA VAL A 648 -30.41 -44.67 16.15
C VAL A 648 -29.73 -44.94 17.51
N PHE A 649 -28.58 -44.32 17.79
CA PHE A 649 -27.91 -44.46 19.09
C PHE A 649 -28.75 -43.87 20.24
N SER A 650 -29.41 -42.73 20.01
CA SER A 650 -30.27 -42.10 21.00
C SER A 650 -31.54 -42.91 21.26
N THR A 651 -32.15 -43.50 20.22
CA THR A 651 -33.28 -44.43 20.39
C THR A 651 -32.87 -45.70 21.12
N ILE A 652 -31.72 -46.30 20.80
CA ILE A 652 -31.22 -47.52 21.46
C ILE A 652 -30.89 -47.24 22.94
N LEU A 653 -30.27 -46.09 23.25
CA LEU A 653 -29.96 -45.69 24.62
C LEU A 653 -31.23 -45.43 25.44
N SER A 654 -32.24 -44.79 24.83
CA SER A 654 -33.55 -44.58 25.47
C SER A 654 -34.30 -45.88 25.74
N LEU A 655 -34.21 -46.86 24.83
CA LEU A 655 -34.81 -48.19 25.00
C LEU A 655 -34.10 -49.00 26.10
N LEU A 656 -32.77 -48.94 26.16
CA LEU A 656 -31.97 -49.57 27.22
C LEU A 656 -32.28 -48.97 28.61
N LEU A 657 -32.42 -47.65 28.70
CA LEU A 657 -32.86 -46.97 29.92
C LEU A 657 -34.27 -47.39 30.33
N LEU A 658 -35.20 -47.53 29.39
CA LEU A 658 -36.57 -47.97 29.67
C LEU A 658 -36.60 -49.43 30.18
N ILE A 659 -35.79 -50.32 29.58
CA ILE A 659 -35.66 -51.72 30.03
C ILE A 659 -35.04 -51.78 31.43
N LEU A 660 -34.01 -50.98 31.71
CA LEU A 660 -33.39 -50.93 33.05
C LEU A 660 -34.38 -50.45 34.13
N ILE A 661 -35.24 -49.48 33.80
CA ILE A 661 -36.29 -49.00 34.70
C ILE A 661 -37.37 -50.06 34.92
N LEU A 662 -37.76 -50.81 33.88
CA LEU A 662 -38.73 -51.90 33.97
C LEU A 662 -38.20 -53.14 34.71
N MET A 663 -36.87 -53.33 34.79
CA MET A 663 -36.26 -54.39 35.60
C MET A 663 -36.06 -54.01 37.08
N GLN A 664 -36.32 -52.75 37.45
CA GLN A 664 -36.24 -52.25 38.83
C GLN A 664 -37.61 -52.08 39.51
N GLN A 665 -38.70 -52.35 38.80
CA GLN A 665 -40.04 -52.58 39.35
C GLN A 665 -40.29 -54.08 39.46
#